data_AF-A0A2V1AZR9-F1
#
_entry.id   AF-A0A2V1AZR9-F1
#
_cell.length_a   1.000
_cell.length_b   1.000
_cell.length_c   1.000
_cell.angle_alpha   90.00
_cell.angle_beta   90.00
_cell.angle_gamma   90.00
#
_symmetry.space_group_name_H-M   'P 1'
#
loop_
_entity.id
_entity.type
_entity.pdbx_description
1 polymer ?
#
loop_
_entity_poly.entity_id
_entity_poly.type
_entity_poly.pdbx_seq_one_letter_code
_entity_poly.pdbx_strand_id
1 'polypeptide(L)'
;MTSTAGDLSSQILKQDALQYSSTRPVYLSNVEVTGGDYLSRQFFSKLLYPLVDKSDYTLGQLLHSVDKSQDNLLKTNVFRSVKPSLHVDYLHPVPEASTNYNREKSIPTKVIFDLEGEPSVGGNAALGFNTEDNLEVDLGYLNNNFNRNAELINVGVNYRPYKPSEHLISSLKFASNLRDPTYKFVLDLYHSQCNNQSWQLNSVKKSGGTIGVSYGNRSDSLSAFSGLALTKRTAYDIDDGAADSVKYFAGNFIKSSIINRLAYRNVSYYDQLHQVYPENGFAALLSNEISSDQEQEEGASGSTFFVKSALSLNLYKSFFKNSVTAHVFNEAGNIYISGSESSDVLHLSDKFYLGGYKSFKGFARNSVNTEGGSQFYRTGFTVYSRLPEFVQRKRTEGSPLRFYATGLVGNVGDDVLKSSTGAALSGGVGLKYFNEWVDFDIGYFTSRRYRSSDAAGFREWESKLSSSRIIYHRLRQEKDMAVPWHLLEEDNEFYLLPQRSMKNVRSHHVRPTPTQLHRIENVTNDPLAMPENDLESLDPAPLSHSSLDRDAELLVSIVMDVQRLFPGEKFFHDMSDNSITHKRQIITVLFVWSKCNPHVGYKQGIHEVLGLIFLNFKKESVQLPNTNTMSPDERQILSLFDEKYLEHDLFATFNKFTVTSGVVSQFYSSETALMSSINVFNVYLMKVDQLIHYNLITKLRLESQLWIIRYLRLLLLRELGNDLEVPSLLWDKLAAIDTHAGSSPIPDTITFLVVVLLVHIKSELVLCDFSEALSLLLHYPIEAKLRQNPAFMDSVLQDALRLTEYKKNDMKLYEYGRKMNKKYNNNIKVTLGYTSSPSGSVSPSILINVRRILRRKEWLLKNID
;
A
#
# COMPACT_ATOMS: atom_id res chain seq x y z
N MET A 1 8.57 25.29 49.98
CA MET A 1 9.73 26.14 50.33
C MET A 1 9.22 27.35 51.07
N THR A 2 9.42 27.39 52.39
CA THR A 2 9.18 28.57 53.22
C THR A 2 10.54 29.26 53.44
N SER A 3 10.87 30.27 52.63
CA SER A 3 11.99 31.16 52.96
C SER A 3 11.52 32.13 54.03
N THR A 4 12.13 32.05 55.20
CA THR A 4 11.87 32.95 56.34
C THR A 4 12.53 34.30 56.09
N ALA A 5 11.83 35.39 56.43
CA ALA A 5 12.21 36.79 56.16
C ALA A 5 13.62 37.23 56.59
N GLY A 6 14.31 36.50 57.48
CA GLY A 6 15.70 36.78 57.87
C GLY A 6 16.74 36.51 56.77
N ASP A 7 16.41 35.69 55.76
CA ASP A 7 17.31 35.41 54.63
C ASP A 7 17.40 36.62 53.69
N LEU A 8 16.27 37.34 53.49
CA LEU A 8 16.18 38.51 52.62
C LEU A 8 17.04 39.68 53.12
N SER A 9 17.02 39.98 54.43
CA SER A 9 17.83 41.06 55.01
C SER A 9 19.32 40.75 54.98
N SER A 10 19.69 39.47 55.18
CA SER A 10 21.09 39.03 55.08
C SER A 10 21.59 39.04 53.63
N GLN A 11 20.72 38.74 52.67
CA GLN A 11 21.00 38.81 51.24
C GLN A 11 21.12 40.26 50.78
N ILE A 12 20.24 41.17 51.23
CA ILE A 12 20.34 42.61 50.96
C ILE A 12 21.62 43.20 51.55
N LEU A 13 21.96 42.88 52.81
CA LEU A 13 23.23 43.32 53.42
C LEU A 13 24.46 42.74 52.72
N LYS A 14 24.43 41.48 52.28
CA LYS A 14 25.49 40.89 51.44
C LYS A 14 25.58 41.60 50.09
N GLN A 15 24.44 41.92 49.48
CA GLN A 15 24.36 42.56 48.17
C GLN A 15 24.86 44.02 48.25
N ASP A 16 24.48 44.76 49.29
CA ASP A 16 24.99 46.11 49.58
C ASP A 16 26.50 46.06 49.88
N ALA A 17 26.97 45.11 50.71
CA ALA A 17 28.40 44.95 51.01
C ALA A 17 29.24 44.56 49.76
N LEU A 18 28.70 43.72 48.88
CA LEU A 18 29.32 43.38 47.59
C LEU A 18 29.32 44.58 46.63
N GLN A 19 28.31 45.44 46.69
CA GLN A 19 28.21 46.65 45.87
C GLN A 19 29.21 47.73 46.29
N TYR A 20 29.50 47.86 47.59
CA TYR A 20 30.59 48.72 48.09
C TYR A 20 31.98 48.12 47.84
N SER A 21 32.12 46.79 47.85
CA SER A 21 33.41 46.11 47.65
C SER A 21 33.74 45.82 46.18
N SER A 22 32.83 46.11 45.23
CA SER A 22 33.00 45.75 43.82
C SER A 22 34.16 46.46 43.13
N THR A 23 34.59 47.62 43.63
CA THR A 23 35.68 48.43 43.08
C THR A 23 37.07 48.04 43.60
N ARG A 24 37.15 47.08 44.52
CA ARG A 24 38.41 46.66 45.15
C ARG A 24 39.32 45.95 44.13
N PRO A 25 40.62 46.29 44.02
CA PRO A 25 41.53 45.58 43.13
C PRO A 25 41.83 44.16 43.61
N VAL A 26 41.81 43.22 42.68
CA VAL A 26 42.04 41.79 42.88
C VAL A 26 43.00 41.28 41.80
N TYR A 27 44.02 40.55 42.20
CA TYR A 27 44.96 39.89 41.31
C TYR A 27 44.62 38.40 41.24
N LEU A 28 44.22 37.92 40.06
CA LEU A 28 43.95 36.50 39.83
C LEU A 28 45.26 35.74 39.67
N SER A 29 45.63 34.95 40.67
CA SER A 29 46.89 34.18 40.68
C SER A 29 46.75 32.85 39.93
N ASN A 30 45.66 32.12 40.16
CA ASN A 30 45.42 30.80 39.58
C ASN A 30 43.93 30.51 39.40
N VAL A 31 43.62 29.68 38.40
CA VAL A 31 42.29 29.10 38.17
C VAL A 31 42.43 27.59 38.24
N GLU A 32 41.82 26.98 39.25
CA GLU A 32 41.79 25.54 39.42
C GLU A 32 40.43 24.97 39.09
N VAL A 33 40.44 23.76 38.53
CA VAL A 33 39.25 23.01 38.19
C VAL A 33 39.34 21.67 38.90
N THR A 34 38.35 21.38 39.74
CA THR A 34 38.24 20.19 40.57
C THR A 34 37.10 19.34 40.03
N GLY A 35 37.42 18.15 39.53
CA GLY A 35 36.50 17.32 38.75
C GLY A 35 36.58 17.60 37.24
N GLY A 36 36.26 16.60 36.41
CA GLY A 36 36.35 16.72 34.95
C GLY A 36 37.62 16.15 34.30
N ASP A 37 38.32 15.22 34.95
CA ASP A 37 39.56 14.58 34.44
C ASP A 37 39.39 13.88 33.07
N TYR A 38 38.15 13.58 32.70
CA TYR A 38 37.76 13.01 31.41
C TYR A 38 37.74 14.03 30.25
N LEU A 39 38.02 15.30 30.51
CA LEU A 39 38.08 16.39 29.54
C LEU A 39 39.51 16.88 29.29
N SER A 40 39.75 17.47 28.13
CA SER A 40 41.07 17.98 27.74
C SER A 40 41.37 19.34 28.37
N ARG A 41 42.66 19.67 28.53
CA ARG A 41 43.08 21.02 28.96
C ARG A 41 42.64 22.11 27.97
N GLN A 42 42.62 21.79 26.68
CA GLN A 42 42.20 22.71 25.61
C GLN A 42 40.72 23.09 25.73
N PHE A 43 39.86 22.15 26.14
CA PHE A 43 38.46 22.40 26.43
C PHE A 43 38.31 23.47 27.52
N PHE A 44 38.99 23.30 28.66
CA PHE A 44 38.92 24.26 29.76
C PHE A 44 39.55 25.61 29.40
N SER A 45 40.69 25.64 28.71
CA SER A 45 41.31 26.91 28.28
C SER A 45 40.40 27.71 27.35
N LYS A 46 39.58 27.03 26.54
CA LYS A 46 38.61 27.67 25.64
C LYS A 46 37.45 28.31 26.40
N LEU A 47 36.89 27.60 27.39
CA LEU A 47 35.69 28.05 28.12
C LEU A 47 35.99 29.03 29.26
N LEU A 48 37.14 28.86 29.92
CA LEU A 48 37.64 29.72 31.00
C LEU A 48 38.50 30.87 30.48
N TYR A 49 38.58 31.07 29.16
CA TYR A 49 39.32 32.18 28.54
C TYR A 49 39.09 33.55 29.21
N PRO A 50 37.87 33.95 29.62
CA PRO A 50 37.65 35.23 30.32
C PRO A 50 38.47 35.42 31.59
N LEU A 51 38.95 34.33 32.21
CA LEU A 51 39.76 34.34 33.43
C LEU A 51 41.24 34.08 33.15
N VAL A 52 41.60 33.51 32.00
CA VAL A 52 43.00 33.14 31.66
C VAL A 52 43.75 34.26 30.93
N ASP A 53 43.03 35.17 30.25
CA ASP A 53 43.63 36.21 29.39
C ASP A 53 44.16 37.43 30.17
N LYS A 54 43.57 37.73 31.33
CA LYS A 54 43.95 38.86 32.20
C LYS A 54 44.05 38.38 33.65
N SER A 55 44.98 38.96 34.40
CA SER A 55 45.19 38.70 35.82
C SER A 55 44.72 39.86 36.72
N ASP A 56 44.70 41.09 36.22
CA ASP A 56 44.26 42.27 36.96
C ASP A 56 42.74 42.50 36.80
N TYR A 57 42.00 42.47 37.91
CA TYR A 57 40.55 42.74 37.94
C TYR A 57 40.16 43.65 39.10
N THR A 58 39.00 44.28 39.01
CA THR A 58 38.23 44.67 40.21
C THR A 58 37.38 43.48 40.68
N LEU A 59 37.00 43.41 41.95
CA LEU A 59 36.19 42.31 42.48
C LEU A 59 34.88 42.12 41.67
N GLY A 60 34.21 43.21 41.28
CA GLY A 60 33.00 43.15 40.46
C GLY A 60 33.26 42.60 39.04
N GLN A 61 34.38 42.99 38.41
CA GLN A 61 34.77 42.44 37.11
C GLN A 61 35.15 40.97 37.19
N LEU A 62 35.84 40.56 38.27
CA LEU A 62 36.19 39.16 38.49
C LEU A 62 34.93 38.31 38.66
N LEU A 63 33.99 38.72 39.51
CA LEU A 63 32.72 38.01 39.70
C LEU A 63 31.95 37.87 38.38
N HIS A 64 31.88 38.94 37.58
CA HIS A 64 31.24 38.88 36.27
C HIS A 64 31.93 37.88 35.31
N SER A 65 33.26 37.85 35.30
CA SER A 65 34.03 36.89 34.49
C SER A 65 33.88 35.44 34.99
N VAL A 66 33.75 35.24 36.31
CA VAL A 66 33.49 33.94 36.94
C VAL A 66 32.09 33.45 36.57
N ASP A 67 31.06 34.28 36.71
CA ASP A 67 29.68 33.95 36.34
C ASP A 67 29.57 33.60 34.85
N LYS A 68 30.24 34.37 33.99
CA LYS A 68 30.29 34.08 32.55
C LYS A 68 30.96 32.74 32.25
N SER A 69 32.04 32.41 32.97
CA SER A 69 32.77 31.15 32.80
C SER A 69 31.97 29.95 33.33
N GLN A 70 31.26 30.13 34.47
CA GLN A 70 30.30 29.16 34.98
C GLN A 70 29.17 28.89 33.98
N ASP A 71 28.59 29.94 33.41
CA ASP A 71 27.54 29.84 32.40
C ASP A 71 28.04 29.12 31.14
N ASN A 72 29.26 29.42 30.68
CA ASN A 72 29.88 28.70 29.56
C ASN A 72 29.99 27.19 29.84
N LEU A 73 30.47 26.81 31.02
CA LEU A 73 30.59 25.41 31.41
C LEU A 73 29.22 24.71 31.46
N LEU A 74 28.21 25.35 32.05
CA LEU A 74 26.85 24.79 32.14
C LEU A 74 26.22 24.56 30.75
N LYS A 75 26.42 25.51 29.81
CA LYS A 75 25.88 25.41 28.44
C LYS A 75 26.46 24.24 27.61
N THR A 76 27.55 23.63 28.05
CA THR A 76 28.11 22.45 27.37
C THR A 76 27.25 21.20 27.52
N ASN A 77 26.31 21.18 28.48
CA ASN A 77 25.44 20.05 28.82
C ASN A 77 26.19 18.76 29.25
N VAL A 78 27.46 18.86 29.65
CA VAL A 78 28.26 17.73 30.18
C VAL A 78 28.26 17.72 31.71
N PHE A 79 28.01 18.86 32.34
CA PHE A 79 28.03 18.99 33.80
C PHE A 79 26.62 19.11 34.37
N ARG A 80 26.36 18.36 35.44
CA ARG A 80 25.12 18.45 36.22
C ARG A 80 25.13 19.67 37.13
N SER A 81 26.31 20.00 37.69
CA SER A 81 26.50 21.15 38.56
C SER A 81 27.90 21.74 38.36
N VAL A 82 27.99 23.08 38.40
CA VAL A 82 29.24 23.86 38.32
C VAL A 82 29.19 24.88 39.45
N LYS A 83 30.07 24.76 40.45
CA LYS A 83 30.12 25.64 41.62
C LYS A 83 31.45 26.40 41.66
N PRO A 84 31.46 27.71 41.35
CA PRO A 84 32.66 28.52 41.52
C PRO A 84 32.84 28.96 42.98
N SER A 85 34.08 28.98 43.46
CA SER A 85 34.47 29.58 44.74
C SER A 85 35.71 30.47 44.58
N LEU A 86 35.80 31.52 45.40
CA LEU A 86 36.94 32.44 45.44
C LEU A 86 37.69 32.26 46.76
N HIS A 87 39.00 32.09 46.68
CA HIS A 87 39.89 31.92 47.83
C HIS A 87 41.05 32.91 47.75
N VAL A 88 41.47 33.45 48.89
CA VAL A 88 42.68 34.28 48.96
C VAL A 88 43.90 33.37 48.84
N ASP A 89 44.81 33.73 47.93
CA ASP A 89 46.04 32.98 47.69
C ASP A 89 47.20 33.61 48.44
N TYR A 90 47.52 33.06 49.62
CA TYR A 90 48.60 33.55 50.46
C TYR A 90 50.00 33.15 49.97
N LEU A 91 50.10 32.29 48.94
CA LEU A 91 51.36 31.72 48.49
C LEU A 91 52.01 32.52 47.34
N HIS A 92 51.21 33.23 46.54
CA HIS A 92 51.71 33.98 45.40
C HIS A 92 51.75 35.50 45.69
N PRO A 93 52.94 36.13 45.65
CA PRO A 93 53.03 37.57 45.79
C PRO A 93 52.48 38.28 44.54
N VAL A 94 51.79 39.40 44.75
CA VAL A 94 51.29 40.24 43.66
C VAL A 94 52.49 40.89 42.94
N PRO A 95 52.59 40.81 41.60
CA PRO A 95 53.66 41.45 40.85
C PRO A 95 53.68 42.98 41.01
N GLU A 96 54.87 43.59 41.08
CA GLU A 96 55.04 45.05 41.21
C GLU A 96 54.47 45.85 40.02
N ALA A 97 54.27 45.20 38.87
CA ALA A 97 53.68 45.79 37.66
C ALA A 97 52.13 45.79 37.65
N SER A 98 51.47 45.29 38.70
CA SER A 98 50.01 45.25 38.78
C SER A 98 49.40 46.66 38.93
N THR A 99 48.28 46.87 38.27
CA THR A 99 47.60 48.18 38.25
C THR A 99 46.98 48.51 39.61
N ASN A 100 47.49 49.54 40.29
CA ASN A 100 46.93 50.03 41.54
C ASN A 100 45.65 50.84 41.28
N TYR A 101 44.49 50.18 41.31
CA TYR A 101 43.20 50.87 41.33
C TYR A 101 42.97 51.51 42.69
N ASN A 102 42.62 52.81 42.72
CA ASN A 102 42.27 53.54 43.94
C ASN A 102 43.34 53.55 45.06
N ARG A 103 44.64 53.39 44.72
CA ARG A 103 45.77 53.34 45.68
C ARG A 103 45.69 52.19 46.71
N GLU A 104 44.84 51.20 46.49
CA GLU A 104 44.77 49.99 47.30
C GLU A 104 45.64 48.88 46.69
N LYS A 105 46.23 48.04 47.55
CA LYS A 105 47.00 46.86 47.09
C LYS A 105 46.03 45.77 46.64
N SER A 106 46.30 45.19 45.48
CA SER A 106 45.54 44.04 44.96
C SER A 106 45.63 42.85 45.91
N ILE A 107 44.51 42.14 46.08
CA ILE A 107 44.51 40.88 46.84
C ILE A 107 44.80 39.72 45.87
N PRO A 108 45.83 38.91 46.11
CA PRO A 108 46.04 37.67 45.35
C PRO A 108 44.88 36.72 45.64
N THR A 109 44.14 36.35 44.59
CA THR A 109 42.93 35.54 44.67
C THR A 109 43.01 34.41 43.66
N LYS A 110 42.56 33.24 44.08
CA LYS A 110 42.45 32.03 43.30
C LYS A 110 40.97 31.67 43.12
N VAL A 111 40.61 31.24 41.91
CA VAL A 111 39.25 30.77 41.60
C VAL A 111 39.29 29.26 41.46
N ILE A 112 38.35 28.57 42.11
CA ILE A 112 38.20 27.11 42.02
C ILE A 112 36.81 26.82 41.42
N PHE A 113 36.76 25.94 40.42
CA PHE A 113 35.52 25.41 39.86
C PHE A 113 35.34 23.95 40.25
N ASP A 114 34.40 23.68 41.17
CA ASP A 114 33.98 22.32 41.50
C ASP A 114 32.95 21.84 40.47
N LEU A 115 33.33 20.83 39.68
CA LEU A 115 32.53 20.26 38.61
C LEU A 115 31.98 18.89 39.02
N GLU A 116 30.66 18.74 38.93
CA GLU A 116 29.97 17.47 39.11
C GLU A 116 29.27 17.10 37.80
N GLY A 117 29.67 15.99 37.18
CA GLY A 117 29.06 15.48 35.96
C GLY A 117 29.81 14.27 35.42
N GLU A 118 29.12 13.46 34.63
CA GLU A 118 29.72 12.37 33.86
C GLU A 118 29.26 12.48 32.41
N PRO A 119 30.15 12.20 31.44
CA PRO A 119 29.76 12.16 30.04
C PRO A 119 28.78 11.01 29.80
N SER A 120 27.71 11.31 29.07
CA SER A 120 26.75 10.32 28.60
C SER A 120 27.35 9.58 27.41
N VAL A 121 27.75 8.33 27.64
CA VAL A 121 28.22 7.40 26.62
C VAL A 121 27.42 6.11 26.74
N GLY A 122 26.72 5.74 25.66
CA GLY A 122 25.90 4.53 25.69
C GLY A 122 25.26 4.21 24.35
N GLY A 123 24.92 2.93 24.18
CA GLY A 123 24.05 2.47 23.10
C GLY A 123 22.62 2.26 23.61
N ASN A 124 21.64 2.56 22.76
CA ASN A 124 20.25 2.21 22.99
C ASN A 124 19.72 1.32 21.85
N ALA A 125 18.78 0.44 22.19
CA ALA A 125 18.10 -0.41 21.24
C ALA A 125 16.61 -0.45 21.62
N ALA A 126 15.73 -0.22 20.64
CA ALA A 126 14.29 -0.31 20.81
C ALA A 126 13.67 -1.18 19.71
N LEU A 127 12.63 -1.92 20.09
CA LEU A 127 11.82 -2.73 19.18
C LEU A 127 10.39 -2.22 19.23
N GLY A 128 9.83 -1.88 18.07
CA GLY A 128 8.47 -1.41 17.89
C GLY A 128 7.64 -2.42 17.09
N PHE A 129 6.39 -2.62 17.51
CA PHE A 129 5.41 -3.41 16.77
C PHE A 129 4.19 -2.52 16.53
N ASN A 130 3.74 -2.44 15.27
CA ASN A 130 2.58 -1.63 14.91
C ASN A 130 1.80 -2.27 13.75
N THR A 131 0.62 -1.73 13.45
CA THR A 131 -0.31 -2.30 12.47
C THR A 131 0.13 -2.17 11.01
N GLU A 132 1.06 -1.25 10.70
CA GLU A 132 1.49 -0.96 9.32
C GLU A 132 2.85 -1.58 8.98
N ASP A 133 3.77 -1.63 9.95
CA ASP A 133 5.20 -1.89 9.76
C ASP A 133 5.67 -3.27 10.25
N ASN A 134 4.81 -4.03 10.95
CA ASN A 134 5.11 -5.29 11.64
C ASN A 134 6.19 -5.18 12.74
N LEU A 135 7.45 -4.91 12.36
CA LEU A 135 8.61 -4.75 13.24
C LEU A 135 9.44 -3.52 12.85
N GLU A 136 9.65 -2.62 13.80
CA GLU A 136 10.55 -1.48 13.71
C GLU A 136 11.73 -1.72 14.68
N VAL A 137 12.96 -1.62 14.18
CA VAL A 137 14.18 -1.78 14.97
C VAL A 137 14.92 -0.45 14.99
N ASP A 138 15.04 0.14 16.17
CA ASP A 138 15.80 1.36 16.41
C ASP A 138 17.07 1.02 17.18
N LEU A 139 18.22 1.37 16.62
CA LEU A 139 19.52 1.25 17.26
C LEU A 139 20.15 2.63 17.31
N GLY A 140 20.76 2.99 18.44
CA GLY A 140 21.49 4.23 18.54
C GLY A 140 22.72 4.11 19.43
N TYR A 141 23.64 5.02 19.19
CA TYR A 141 24.86 5.18 19.97
C TYR A 141 25.11 6.67 20.16
N LEU A 142 25.23 7.08 21.41
CA LEU A 142 25.46 8.45 21.79
C LEU A 142 26.73 8.54 22.63
N ASN A 143 27.59 9.49 22.28
CA ASN A 143 28.74 9.89 23.07
C ASN A 143 28.79 11.43 23.08
N ASN A 144 28.54 12.04 24.22
CA ASN A 144 28.54 13.51 24.39
C ASN A 144 29.92 14.10 24.77
N ASN A 145 30.98 13.29 24.77
CA ASN A 145 32.34 13.72 25.07
C ASN A 145 33.36 13.08 24.12
N PHE A 146 33.07 13.11 22.82
CA PHE A 146 34.03 12.71 21.81
C PHE A 146 35.29 13.58 21.88
N ASN A 147 36.46 12.97 21.66
CA ASN A 147 37.78 13.59 21.78
C ASN A 147 38.06 14.35 23.09
N ARG A 148 37.32 14.06 24.17
CA ARG A 148 37.46 14.77 25.47
C ARG A 148 37.23 16.29 25.36
N ASN A 149 36.34 16.72 24.47
CA ASN A 149 36.06 18.13 24.19
C ASN A 149 34.57 18.50 24.28
N ALA A 150 33.76 17.69 24.99
CA ALA A 150 32.31 17.86 25.07
C ALA A 150 31.61 17.89 23.69
N GLU A 151 32.14 17.09 22.76
CA GLU A 151 31.58 16.95 21.41
C GLU A 151 30.59 15.79 21.39
N LEU A 152 29.45 16.01 20.75
CA LEU A 152 28.40 15.02 20.60
C LEU A 152 28.60 14.25 19.29
N ILE A 153 28.76 12.93 19.39
CA ILE A 153 28.51 11.99 18.32
C ILE A 153 27.22 11.24 18.63
N ASN A 154 26.29 11.25 17.70
CA ASN A 154 25.07 10.46 17.75
C ASN A 154 24.91 9.68 16.45
N VAL A 155 24.93 8.36 16.54
CA VAL A 155 24.67 7.44 15.43
C VAL A 155 23.30 6.82 15.66
N GLY A 156 22.44 6.83 14.65
CA GLY A 156 21.11 6.23 14.70
C GLY A 156 20.86 5.36 13.48
N VAL A 157 20.19 4.22 13.68
CA VAL A 157 19.71 3.33 12.63
C VAL A 157 18.27 2.95 12.95
N ASN A 158 17.33 3.28 12.06
CA ASN A 158 15.95 2.83 12.10
C ASN A 158 15.71 1.90 10.91
N TYR A 159 15.37 0.65 11.18
CA TYR A 159 15.28 -0.41 10.18
C TYR A 159 13.96 -1.17 10.28
N ARG A 160 13.33 -1.40 9.13
CA ARG A 160 12.14 -2.25 8.97
C ARG A 160 12.45 -3.38 7.98
N PRO A 161 12.50 -4.65 8.44
CA PRO A 161 12.99 -5.75 7.62
C PRO A 161 11.96 -6.36 6.66
N TYR A 162 10.67 -6.08 6.84
CA TYR A 162 9.60 -6.80 6.13
C TYR A 162 8.95 -5.96 5.03
N LYS A 163 8.70 -6.59 3.88
CA LYS A 163 7.86 -6.04 2.80
C LYS A 163 6.38 -5.98 3.24
N PRO A 164 5.59 -5.03 2.72
CA PRO A 164 5.93 -4.02 1.69
C PRO A 164 6.54 -2.72 2.24
N SER A 165 6.67 -2.57 3.56
CA SER A 165 7.11 -1.34 4.24
C SER A 165 8.59 -1.33 4.62
N GLU A 166 9.42 -2.05 3.86
CA GLU A 166 10.85 -2.15 4.15
C GLU A 166 11.51 -0.76 4.04
N HIS A 167 12.29 -0.40 5.04
CA HIS A 167 13.07 0.84 5.00
C HIS A 167 14.31 0.72 5.87
N LEU A 168 15.33 1.50 5.52
CA LEU A 168 16.55 1.68 6.30
C LEU A 168 16.86 3.17 6.35
N ILE A 169 16.90 3.75 7.54
CA ILE A 169 17.38 5.11 7.79
C ILE A 169 18.60 4.98 8.69
N SER A 170 19.74 5.49 8.25
CA SER A 170 20.92 5.67 9.09
C SER A 170 21.32 7.14 9.13
N SER A 171 21.70 7.60 10.31
CA SER A 171 22.08 8.99 10.57
C SER A 171 23.32 9.06 11.44
N LEU A 172 24.19 10.02 11.16
CA LEU A 172 25.36 10.36 11.95
C LEU A 172 25.36 11.87 12.19
N LYS A 173 25.15 12.27 13.44
CA LYS A 173 25.21 13.67 13.86
C LYS A 173 26.46 13.91 14.70
N PHE A 174 27.28 14.84 14.26
CA PHE A 174 28.40 15.41 15.00
C PHE A 174 28.04 16.85 15.39
N ALA A 175 28.17 17.19 16.67
CA ALA A 175 28.02 18.56 17.14
C ALA A 175 29.18 18.96 18.06
N SER A 176 29.80 20.11 17.78
CA SER A 176 30.92 20.64 18.56
C SER A 176 30.59 22.04 19.06
N ASN A 177 30.86 22.30 20.34
CA ASN A 177 30.66 23.61 20.95
C ASN A 177 31.64 24.61 20.33
N LEU A 178 31.20 25.82 20.00
CA LEU A 178 32.11 26.91 19.59
C LEU A 178 32.70 27.60 20.83
N ARG A 179 33.42 28.72 20.64
CA ARG A 179 34.01 29.48 21.77
C ARG A 179 32.94 29.96 22.75
N ASP A 180 31.79 30.35 22.24
CA ASP A 180 30.56 30.51 23.01
C ASP A 180 29.72 29.23 22.84
N PRO A 181 29.54 28.42 23.91
CA PRO A 181 28.78 27.16 23.83
C PRO A 181 27.29 27.33 23.52
N THR A 182 26.79 28.56 23.57
CA THR A 182 25.44 28.91 23.07
C THR A 182 25.31 28.58 21.58
N TYR A 183 26.42 28.64 20.83
CA TYR A 183 26.49 28.24 19.43
C TYR A 183 27.26 26.93 19.28
N LYS A 184 26.67 25.98 18.56
CA LYS A 184 27.26 24.68 18.27
C LYS A 184 27.33 24.47 16.77
N PHE A 185 28.51 24.12 16.28
CA PHE A 185 28.67 23.63 14.92
C PHE A 185 28.03 22.25 14.82
N VAL A 186 27.27 22.00 13.75
CA VAL A 186 26.56 20.73 13.53
C VAL A 186 26.86 20.23 12.12
N LEU A 187 27.25 18.96 12.04
CA LEU A 187 27.32 18.17 10.82
C LEU A 187 26.39 16.97 10.99
N ASP A 188 25.41 16.83 10.11
CA ASP A 188 24.41 15.75 10.16
C ASP A 188 24.40 15.04 8.82
N LEU A 189 24.84 13.78 8.78
CA LEU A 189 24.90 12.93 7.60
C LEU A 189 23.80 11.88 7.69
N TYR A 190 23.12 11.61 6.59
CA TYR A 190 22.04 10.64 6.57
C TYR A 190 21.97 9.83 5.28
N HIS A 191 21.49 8.61 5.41
CA HIS A 191 21.16 7.70 4.34
C HIS A 191 19.80 7.08 4.61
N SER A 192 18.94 7.04 3.60
CA SER A 192 17.57 6.58 3.70
C SER A 192 17.24 5.75 2.46
N GLN A 193 16.67 4.58 2.65
CA GLN A 193 16.07 3.76 1.62
C GLN A 193 14.66 3.40 2.09
N CYS A 194 13.64 3.70 1.29
CA CYS A 194 12.25 3.44 1.63
C CYS A 194 11.56 2.76 0.44
N ASN A 195 10.91 1.62 0.69
CA ASN A 195 9.99 1.02 -0.25
C ASN A 195 8.59 1.62 -0.07
N ASN A 196 8.08 2.27 -1.11
CA ASN A 196 6.75 2.88 -1.14
C ASN A 196 5.80 2.16 -2.12
N GLN A 197 6.13 0.92 -2.53
CA GLN A 197 5.34 0.18 -3.52
C GLN A 197 3.88 0.03 -3.12
N SER A 198 3.57 -0.09 -1.83
CA SER A 198 2.18 -0.25 -1.36
C SER A 198 1.27 0.95 -1.62
N TRP A 199 1.81 2.17 -1.74
CA TRP A 199 0.99 3.39 -1.81
C TRP A 199 1.38 4.36 -2.94
N GLN A 200 2.62 4.28 -3.45
CA GLN A 200 3.12 5.11 -4.56
C GLN A 200 3.72 4.27 -5.71
N LEU A 201 3.75 2.93 -5.59
CA LEU A 201 4.25 2.02 -6.62
C LEU A 201 5.71 2.31 -7.04
N ASN A 202 6.54 2.82 -6.12
CA ASN A 202 7.96 3.08 -6.35
C ASN A 202 8.82 2.82 -5.09
N SER A 203 10.13 2.85 -5.26
CA SER A 203 11.10 2.92 -4.16
C SER A 203 11.95 4.19 -4.24
N VAL A 204 12.31 4.74 -3.09
CA VAL A 204 13.07 5.99 -2.99
C VAL A 204 14.29 5.83 -2.10
N LYS A 205 15.43 6.31 -2.59
CA LYS A 205 16.70 6.38 -1.86
C LYS A 205 17.14 7.83 -1.72
N LYS A 206 17.61 8.22 -0.54
CA LYS A 206 18.14 9.55 -0.24
C LYS A 206 19.45 9.42 0.50
N SER A 207 20.47 10.15 0.07
CA SER A 207 21.76 10.24 0.76
C SER A 207 22.16 11.69 0.81
N GLY A 208 22.56 12.20 1.96
CA GLY A 208 22.91 13.60 2.05
C GLY A 208 23.56 13.99 3.36
N GLY A 209 23.85 15.26 3.46
CA GLY A 209 24.41 15.86 4.65
C GLY A 209 23.98 17.29 4.82
N THR A 210 23.93 17.75 6.07
CA THR A 210 23.71 19.14 6.43
C THR A 210 24.85 19.63 7.30
N ILE A 211 25.32 20.85 7.05
CA ILE A 211 26.38 21.51 7.81
C ILE A 211 25.90 22.90 8.20
N GLY A 212 26.06 23.28 9.45
CA GLY A 212 25.56 24.56 9.92
C GLY A 212 25.87 24.88 11.36
N VAL A 213 25.21 25.94 11.85
CA VAL A 213 25.33 26.41 13.22
C VAL A 213 23.97 26.31 13.88
N SER A 214 23.96 25.74 15.08
CA SER A 214 22.81 25.73 15.98
C SER A 214 23.04 26.70 17.14
N TYR A 215 21.99 27.39 17.52
CA TYR A 215 21.90 28.25 18.68
C TYR A 215 20.94 27.60 19.69
N GLY A 216 21.32 27.59 20.96
CA GLY A 216 20.47 27.11 22.05
C GLY A 216 20.56 28.02 23.27
N ASN A 217 19.40 28.40 23.82
CA ASN A 217 19.35 29.20 25.05
C ASN A 217 19.66 28.33 26.30
N ARG A 218 20.03 28.97 27.43
CA ARG A 218 20.37 28.32 28.71
C ARG A 218 19.28 27.39 29.24
N SER A 219 18.01 27.74 29.04
CA SER A 219 16.85 26.94 29.43
C SER A 219 16.46 25.86 28.42
N ASP A 220 17.19 25.73 27.30
CA ASP A 220 16.86 24.90 26.13
C ASP A 220 15.44 25.13 25.56
N SER A 221 14.80 26.25 25.94
CA SER A 221 13.43 26.56 25.55
C SER A 221 13.33 27.16 24.16
N LEU A 222 14.42 27.73 23.63
CA LEU A 222 14.52 28.27 22.29
C LEU A 222 15.78 27.70 21.65
N SER A 223 15.61 27.06 20.49
CA SER A 223 16.71 26.64 19.64
C SER A 223 16.50 27.08 18.21
N ALA A 224 17.58 27.45 17.54
CA ALA A 224 17.58 27.83 16.14
C ALA A 224 18.71 27.10 15.43
N PHE A 225 18.50 26.69 14.18
CA PHE A 225 19.52 26.09 13.34
C PHE A 225 19.47 26.73 11.96
N SER A 226 20.64 27.05 11.41
CA SER A 226 20.79 27.52 10.05
C SER A 226 21.98 26.81 9.41
N GLY A 227 21.78 26.24 8.23
CA GLY A 227 22.80 25.44 7.57
C GLY A 227 22.54 25.20 6.09
N LEU A 228 23.57 24.67 5.42
CA LEU A 228 23.54 24.21 4.04
C LEU A 228 23.34 22.71 4.00
N ALA A 229 22.56 22.23 3.05
CA ALA A 229 22.26 20.83 2.86
C ALA A 229 22.46 20.41 1.40
N LEU A 230 23.12 19.28 1.20
CA LEU A 230 23.31 18.64 -0.09
C LEU A 230 22.73 17.23 -0.03
N THR A 231 21.82 16.92 -0.96
CA THR A 231 21.08 15.66 -0.94
C THR A 231 21.01 15.06 -2.34
N LYS A 232 21.46 13.81 -2.48
CA LYS A 232 21.19 12.96 -3.64
C LYS A 232 19.90 12.18 -3.39
N ARG A 233 18.98 12.23 -4.33
CA ARG A 233 17.68 11.56 -4.32
C ARG A 233 17.60 10.64 -5.53
N THR A 234 17.12 9.43 -5.35
CA THR A 234 16.95 8.46 -6.43
C THR A 234 15.58 7.82 -6.32
N ALA A 235 14.77 7.88 -7.37
CA ALA A 235 13.57 7.07 -7.50
C ALA A 235 13.86 5.88 -8.43
N TYR A 236 13.52 4.67 -7.99
CA TYR A 236 13.80 3.42 -8.70
C TYR A 236 12.70 2.39 -8.41
N ASP A 237 12.70 1.27 -9.13
CA ASP A 237 11.71 0.19 -8.97
C ASP A 237 10.26 0.72 -9.09
N ILE A 238 10.03 1.51 -10.14
CA ILE A 238 8.74 2.15 -10.45
C ILE A 238 7.90 1.16 -11.26
N ASP A 239 6.70 0.87 -10.78
CA ASP A 239 5.74 0.00 -11.47
C ASP A 239 5.12 0.70 -12.70
N ASP A 240 4.74 -0.07 -13.71
CA ASP A 240 4.04 0.44 -14.88
C ASP A 240 2.66 1.03 -14.53
N GLY A 241 2.05 0.59 -13.43
CA GLY A 241 0.81 1.16 -12.89
C GLY A 241 0.99 2.49 -12.12
N ALA A 242 2.22 2.95 -11.90
CA ALA A 242 2.47 4.21 -11.20
C ALA A 242 1.99 5.42 -12.02
N ALA A 243 1.57 6.48 -11.32
CA ALA A 243 1.17 7.74 -11.95
C ALA A 243 2.31 8.33 -12.79
N ASP A 244 1.98 9.00 -13.90
CA ASP A 244 2.98 9.57 -14.82
C ASP A 244 3.88 10.59 -14.12
N SER A 245 3.36 11.29 -13.11
CA SER A 245 4.14 12.20 -12.26
C SER A 245 5.25 11.49 -11.47
N VAL A 246 5.08 10.21 -11.13
CA VAL A 246 6.11 9.39 -10.45
C VAL A 246 7.14 8.91 -11.46
N LYS A 247 6.70 8.47 -12.64
CA LYS A 247 7.57 8.00 -13.73
C LYS A 247 8.49 9.10 -14.25
N TYR A 248 8.02 10.34 -14.28
CA TYR A 248 8.81 11.51 -14.68
C TYR A 248 10.10 11.69 -13.84
N PHE A 249 10.04 11.39 -12.54
CA PHE A 249 11.18 11.55 -11.63
C PHE A 249 12.03 10.28 -11.49
N ALA A 250 11.99 9.37 -12.46
CA ALA A 250 12.88 8.20 -12.47
C ALA A 250 14.35 8.63 -12.58
N GLY A 251 15.22 8.04 -11.76
CA GLY A 251 16.67 8.30 -11.80
C GLY A 251 17.17 9.19 -10.65
N ASN A 252 18.34 9.80 -10.86
CA ASN A 252 19.10 10.51 -9.84
C ASN A 252 18.94 12.03 -9.94
N PHE A 253 18.68 12.66 -8.81
CA PHE A 253 18.58 14.10 -8.65
C PHE A 253 19.47 14.58 -7.52
N ILE A 254 20.18 15.68 -7.74
CA ILE A 254 20.91 16.38 -6.69
C ILE A 254 20.08 17.59 -6.25
N LYS A 255 20.11 17.88 -4.95
CA LYS A 255 19.42 19.01 -4.35
C LYS A 255 20.38 19.75 -3.43
N SER A 256 20.55 21.05 -3.68
CA SER A 256 21.24 21.95 -2.76
C SER A 256 20.22 22.88 -2.09
N SER A 257 20.33 23.05 -0.78
CA SER A 257 19.35 23.85 -0.03
C SER A 257 19.92 24.52 1.20
N ILE A 258 19.29 25.62 1.60
CA ILE A 258 19.51 26.29 2.87
C ILE A 258 18.36 25.89 3.80
N ILE A 259 18.69 25.31 4.95
CA ILE A 259 17.72 24.87 5.94
C ILE A 259 17.78 25.80 7.15
N ASN A 260 16.62 26.31 7.55
CA ASN A 260 16.44 27.08 8.77
C ASN A 260 15.37 26.40 9.64
N ARG A 261 15.69 26.11 10.90
CA ARG A 261 14.75 25.55 11.87
C ARG A 261 14.73 26.42 13.11
N LEU A 262 13.53 26.77 13.58
CA LEU A 262 13.31 27.52 14.80
C LEU A 262 12.35 26.72 15.67
N ALA A 263 12.78 26.35 16.87
CA ALA A 263 11.97 25.59 17.82
C ALA A 263 11.86 26.34 19.15
N TYR A 264 10.64 26.53 19.62
CA TYR A 264 10.32 27.03 20.94
C TYR A 264 9.58 25.94 21.71
N ARG A 265 10.05 25.56 22.90
CA ARG A 265 9.42 24.54 23.74
C ARG A 265 9.41 25.04 25.18
N ASN A 266 8.21 25.25 25.72
CA ASN A 266 7.99 25.56 27.12
C ASN A 266 6.81 24.71 27.62
N VAL A 267 7.08 23.44 27.89
CA VAL A 267 6.07 22.44 28.31
C VAL A 267 6.51 21.85 29.65
N SER A 268 5.64 21.92 30.65
CA SER A 268 5.81 21.27 31.95
C SER A 268 5.35 19.83 31.88
N TYR A 269 6.05 18.94 32.59
CA TYR A 269 5.72 17.52 32.68
C TYR A 269 5.38 17.15 34.13
N TYR A 270 4.53 16.14 34.32
CA TYR A 270 4.18 15.59 35.65
C TYR A 270 5.43 15.10 36.39
N ASP A 271 6.33 14.45 35.66
CA ASP A 271 7.68 14.14 36.11
C ASP A 271 8.67 14.91 35.23
N GLN A 272 9.34 15.90 35.83
CA GLN A 272 10.32 16.74 35.12
C GLN A 272 11.60 15.99 34.79
N LEU A 273 11.96 14.94 35.55
CA LEU A 273 13.19 14.18 35.32
C LEU A 273 13.04 13.26 34.09
N HIS A 274 11.91 12.57 33.99
CA HIS A 274 11.67 11.56 32.94
C HIS A 274 10.75 12.04 31.79
N GLN A 275 10.30 13.30 31.81
CA GLN A 275 9.43 13.93 30.79
C GLN A 275 8.21 13.09 30.37
N VAL A 276 7.66 12.32 31.31
CA VAL A 276 6.71 11.24 30.98
C VAL A 276 5.41 11.78 30.42
N TYR A 277 4.79 12.78 31.06
CA TYR A 277 3.45 13.25 30.66
C TYR A 277 3.37 14.79 30.60
N PRO A 278 3.03 15.39 29.45
CA PRO A 278 2.91 16.85 29.33
C PRO A 278 1.64 17.34 30.04
N GLU A 279 1.79 18.36 30.89
CA GLU A 279 0.66 18.95 31.64
C GLU A 279 0.23 20.29 31.07
N ASN A 280 1.14 21.24 31.01
CA ASN A 280 0.84 22.61 30.62
C ASN A 280 1.97 23.16 29.78
N GLY A 281 1.63 23.89 28.72
CA GLY A 281 2.60 24.69 28.00
C GLY A 281 2.43 24.62 26.51
N PHE A 282 3.40 25.20 25.82
CA PHE A 282 3.34 25.46 24.40
C PHE A 282 4.65 25.06 23.73
N ALA A 283 4.53 24.41 22.58
CA ALA A 283 5.66 24.12 21.71
C ALA A 283 5.32 24.54 20.27
N ALA A 284 6.26 25.24 19.63
CA ALA A 284 6.18 25.67 18.25
C ALA A 284 7.46 25.28 17.52
N LEU A 285 7.31 24.76 16.30
CA LEU A 285 8.41 24.42 15.40
C LEU A 285 8.13 25.01 14.03
N LEU A 286 9.04 25.86 13.55
CA LEU A 286 9.05 26.39 12.20
C LEU A 286 10.24 25.82 11.46
N SER A 287 10.00 25.18 10.33
CA SER A 287 11.04 24.68 9.43
C SER A 287 10.89 25.31 8.05
N ASN A 288 11.95 25.97 7.59
CA ASN A 288 12.05 26.56 6.27
C ASN A 288 13.22 25.91 5.51
N GLU A 289 13.01 25.61 4.25
CA GLU A 289 14.02 25.07 3.35
C GLU A 289 13.92 25.83 2.03
N ILE A 290 15.01 26.47 1.64
CA ILE A 290 15.14 27.19 0.37
C ILE A 290 16.02 26.32 -0.51
N SER A 291 15.46 25.78 -1.59
CA SER A 291 16.16 24.89 -2.51
C SER A 291 16.50 25.62 -3.80
N SER A 292 17.76 25.56 -4.18
CA SER A 292 18.27 26.05 -5.46
C SER A 292 18.97 24.87 -6.11
N ASP A 293 18.56 24.49 -7.31
CA ASP A 293 19.12 23.39 -8.10
C ASP A 293 18.47 21.99 -7.86
N GLN A 294 17.91 21.43 -8.93
CA GLN A 294 17.31 20.08 -9.03
C GLN A 294 17.79 19.38 -10.32
N GLU A 295 19.09 19.44 -10.62
CA GLU A 295 19.65 18.79 -11.79
C GLU A 295 19.52 17.26 -11.77
N GLN A 296 19.09 16.71 -12.92
CA GLN A 296 19.12 15.29 -13.22
C GLN A 296 20.49 14.96 -13.84
N GLU A 297 21.21 13.97 -13.30
CA GLU A 297 22.57 13.60 -13.74
C GLU A 297 22.69 13.27 -15.26
N GLU A 298 21.58 12.98 -15.95
CA GLU A 298 21.54 12.54 -17.37
C GLU A 298 20.97 13.57 -18.38
N GLY A 299 21.01 14.87 -18.06
CA GLY A 299 20.92 15.92 -19.09
C GLY A 299 19.61 16.70 -19.22
N ALA A 300 18.74 16.72 -18.20
CA ALA A 300 17.58 17.62 -18.16
C ALA A 300 17.93 18.91 -17.40
N SER A 301 17.94 20.04 -18.10
CA SER A 301 18.07 21.38 -17.51
C SER A 301 16.72 21.87 -16.97
N GLY A 302 16.50 21.72 -15.67
CA GLY A 302 15.31 22.22 -14.99
C GLY A 302 15.64 22.61 -13.55
N SER A 303 16.30 23.75 -13.36
CA SER A 303 16.64 24.28 -12.04
C SER A 303 15.41 24.90 -11.37
N THR A 304 14.54 24.06 -10.83
CA THR A 304 13.34 24.52 -10.11
C THR A 304 13.72 25.01 -8.72
N PHE A 305 13.70 26.33 -8.54
CA PHE A 305 13.84 26.95 -7.23
C PHE A 305 12.52 26.84 -6.47
N PHE A 306 12.56 26.33 -5.24
CA PHE A 306 11.38 26.30 -4.38
C PHE A 306 11.71 26.62 -2.93
N VAL A 307 10.72 27.17 -2.23
CA VAL A 307 10.75 27.46 -0.80
C VAL A 307 9.70 26.62 -0.11
N LYS A 308 10.13 25.74 0.78
CA LYS A 308 9.29 24.88 1.59
C LYS A 308 9.24 25.41 3.02
N SER A 309 8.05 25.71 3.51
CA SER A 309 7.81 26.19 4.87
C SER A 309 6.79 25.30 5.56
N ALA A 310 7.07 24.89 6.79
CA ALA A 310 6.14 24.14 7.63
C ALA A 310 6.17 24.64 9.08
N LEU A 311 4.99 24.74 9.69
CA LEU A 311 4.77 25.19 11.06
C LEU A 311 4.02 24.10 11.82
N SER A 312 4.50 23.75 13.01
CA SER A 312 3.82 22.86 13.96
C SER A 312 3.64 23.57 15.28
N LEU A 313 2.42 23.56 15.80
CA LEU A 313 1.99 24.19 17.04
C LEU A 313 1.35 23.12 17.94
N ASN A 314 1.79 23.04 19.19
CA ASN A 314 1.27 22.13 20.19
C ASN A 314 0.99 22.89 21.48
N LEU A 315 -0.25 22.82 21.96
CA LEU A 315 -0.69 23.43 23.20
C LEU A 315 -1.23 22.34 24.12
N TYR A 316 -0.67 22.27 25.33
CA TYR A 316 -1.11 21.37 26.40
C TYR A 316 -1.71 22.19 27.53
N LYS A 317 -2.88 21.77 28.01
CA LYS A 317 -3.51 22.36 29.19
C LYS A 317 -4.14 21.28 30.05
N SER A 318 -3.71 21.22 31.30
CA SER A 318 -4.19 20.25 32.28
C SER A 318 -5.21 20.88 33.24
N PHE A 319 -6.23 20.11 33.58
CA PHE A 319 -7.35 20.47 34.44
C PHE A 319 -7.50 19.44 35.57
N PHE A 320 -8.13 19.86 36.68
CA PHE A 320 -8.47 19.00 37.82
C PHE A 320 -7.29 18.19 38.37
N LYS A 321 -6.16 18.86 38.66
CA LYS A 321 -4.91 18.23 39.16
C LYS A 321 -4.44 17.07 38.26
N ASN A 322 -4.38 17.28 36.94
CA ASN A 322 -3.98 16.28 35.93
C ASN A 322 -4.93 15.09 35.76
N SER A 323 -6.20 15.26 36.12
CA SER A 323 -7.22 14.24 35.82
C SER A 323 -7.63 14.27 34.35
N VAL A 324 -7.64 15.46 33.76
CA VAL A 324 -7.95 15.68 32.35
C VAL A 324 -6.92 16.62 31.75
N THR A 325 -6.35 16.28 30.60
CA THR A 325 -5.43 17.17 29.87
C THR A 325 -5.88 17.29 28.43
N ALA A 326 -6.08 18.52 27.98
CA ALA A 326 -6.37 18.85 26.60
C ALA A 326 -5.06 19.09 25.84
N HIS A 327 -4.97 18.51 24.65
CA HIS A 327 -3.90 18.73 23.69
C HIS A 327 -4.51 19.25 22.38
N VAL A 328 -4.21 20.49 22.04
CA VAL A 328 -4.56 21.09 20.76
C VAL A 328 -3.30 21.11 19.90
N PHE A 329 -3.38 20.58 18.69
CA PHE A 329 -2.27 20.62 17.75
C PHE A 329 -2.72 21.12 16.38
N ASN A 330 -1.85 21.90 15.76
CA ASN A 330 -2.03 22.43 14.42
C ASN A 330 -0.70 22.31 13.67
N GLU A 331 -0.75 21.77 12.47
CA GLU A 331 0.37 21.70 11.56
C GLU A 331 -0.08 22.18 10.19
N ALA A 332 0.73 23.00 9.55
CA ALA A 332 0.47 23.49 8.21
C ALA A 332 1.79 23.68 7.46
N GLY A 333 1.76 23.49 6.16
CA GLY A 333 2.91 23.75 5.31
C GLY A 333 2.54 24.10 3.89
N ASN A 334 3.46 24.80 3.24
CA ASN A 334 3.33 25.28 1.87
C ASN A 334 4.68 25.19 1.15
N ILE A 335 4.64 24.90 -0.15
CA ILE A 335 5.78 24.91 -1.05
C ILE A 335 5.50 25.95 -2.13
N TYR A 336 6.30 27.01 -2.13
CA TYR A 336 6.28 28.03 -3.16
C TYR A 336 7.31 27.67 -4.23
N ILE A 337 6.89 27.57 -5.49
CA ILE A 337 7.75 27.27 -6.64
C ILE A 337 7.91 28.56 -7.46
N SER A 338 9.13 28.89 -7.84
CA SER A 338 9.44 30.11 -8.61
C SER A 338 9.54 29.81 -10.11
N GLY A 339 8.41 29.93 -10.82
CA GLY A 339 8.34 29.79 -12.28
C GLY A 339 6.89 29.61 -12.72
N SER A 340 6.43 30.37 -13.71
CA SER A 340 5.02 30.35 -14.16
C SER A 340 4.78 29.46 -15.38
N GLU A 341 5.75 28.66 -15.80
CA GLU A 341 5.62 27.75 -16.94
C GLU A 341 5.33 26.33 -16.47
N SER A 342 4.48 25.63 -17.23
CA SER A 342 3.99 24.27 -17.00
C SER A 342 5.06 23.16 -16.94
N SER A 343 6.34 23.52 -16.92
CA SER A 343 7.51 22.63 -16.87
C SER A 343 8.10 22.44 -15.46
N ASP A 344 7.72 23.26 -14.48
CA ASP A 344 8.34 23.23 -13.14
C ASP A 344 7.60 22.26 -12.20
N VAL A 345 7.86 20.96 -12.37
CA VAL A 345 7.24 19.91 -11.53
C VAL A 345 8.08 19.66 -10.27
N LEU A 346 7.44 19.69 -9.10
CA LEU A 346 8.08 19.40 -7.81
C LEU A 346 8.37 17.89 -7.66
N HIS A 347 9.62 17.54 -7.38
CA HIS A 347 10.04 16.16 -7.17
C HIS A 347 9.27 15.48 -6.03
N LEU A 348 8.86 14.22 -6.25
CA LEU A 348 8.04 13.40 -5.33
C LEU A 348 8.54 13.34 -3.88
N SER A 349 9.85 13.42 -3.69
CA SER A 349 10.50 13.38 -2.38
C SER A 349 10.30 14.64 -1.52
N ASP A 350 9.93 15.77 -2.12
CA ASP A 350 9.77 17.05 -1.44
C ASP A 350 8.30 17.42 -1.18
N LYS A 351 7.36 16.75 -1.84
CA LYS A 351 5.92 16.88 -1.57
C LYS A 351 5.58 16.55 -0.13
N PHE A 352 4.48 17.12 0.36
CA PHE A 352 3.89 16.75 1.64
C PHE A 352 2.98 15.53 1.47
N TYR A 353 2.95 14.68 2.49
CA TYR A 353 2.09 13.51 2.57
C TYR A 353 1.46 13.44 3.95
N LEU A 354 0.24 12.89 4.03
CA LEU A 354 -0.55 12.79 5.25
C LEU A 354 -1.23 11.42 5.31
N GLY A 355 -1.18 10.75 6.46
CA GLY A 355 -1.71 9.39 6.66
C GLY A 355 -0.77 8.47 7.45
N GLY A 356 -1.32 7.52 8.19
CA GLY A 356 -0.58 6.57 9.03
C GLY A 356 -0.63 6.90 10.52
N TYR A 357 -0.19 5.96 11.36
CA TYR A 357 -0.38 6.03 12.82
C TYR A 357 0.33 7.20 13.53
N LYS A 358 1.42 7.73 12.95
CA LYS A 358 2.16 8.91 13.47
C LYS A 358 1.60 10.24 12.97
N SER A 359 1.13 10.30 11.72
CA SER A 359 0.77 11.58 11.07
C SER A 359 -0.73 11.87 11.06
N PHE A 360 -1.58 10.92 10.69
CA PHE A 360 -3.03 11.12 10.63
C PHE A 360 -3.74 9.80 10.89
N LYS A 361 -3.99 9.55 12.18
CA LYS A 361 -4.56 8.29 12.65
C LYS A 361 -5.91 8.01 12.00
N GLY A 362 -6.17 6.75 11.68
CA GLY A 362 -7.40 6.31 11.02
C GLY A 362 -7.35 6.33 9.49
N PHE A 363 -6.33 6.90 8.87
CA PHE A 363 -6.01 6.70 7.45
C PHE A 363 -4.72 5.88 7.35
N ALA A 364 -4.63 5.01 6.34
CA ALA A 364 -3.40 4.28 6.06
C ALA A 364 -2.25 5.25 5.72
N ARG A 365 -1.00 4.80 5.88
CA ARG A 365 0.22 5.55 5.57
C ARG A 365 0.11 6.33 4.25
N ASN A 366 0.27 7.65 4.34
CA ASN A 366 0.23 8.60 3.22
C ASN A 366 -1.01 8.51 2.29
N SER A 367 -2.11 7.91 2.76
CA SER A 367 -3.29 7.63 1.92
C SER A 367 -4.29 8.79 1.81
N VAL A 368 -4.09 9.92 2.51
CA VAL A 368 -4.98 11.10 2.35
C VAL A 368 -4.84 11.68 0.94
N ASN A 369 -3.64 11.65 0.36
CA ASN A 369 -3.40 11.85 -1.07
C ASN A 369 -2.10 11.13 -1.44
N THR A 370 -2.20 10.09 -2.27
CA THR A 370 -1.07 9.23 -2.66
C THR A 370 -0.07 9.94 -3.56
N GLU A 371 -0.50 10.96 -4.32
CA GLU A 371 0.38 11.77 -5.17
C GLU A 371 1.13 12.86 -4.39
N GLY A 372 0.74 13.08 -3.12
CA GLY A 372 1.20 14.18 -2.28
C GLY A 372 0.68 15.54 -2.73
N GLY A 373 1.21 16.61 -2.14
CA GLY A 373 0.86 17.98 -2.54
C GLY A 373 1.88 19.02 -2.11
N SER A 374 1.79 20.22 -2.70
CA SER A 374 2.59 21.38 -2.30
C SER A 374 2.10 22.04 -1.00
N GLN A 375 0.83 21.83 -0.62
CA GLN A 375 0.22 22.38 0.59
C GLN A 375 -0.37 21.26 1.46
N PHE A 376 -0.33 21.45 2.78
CA PHE A 376 -1.08 20.62 3.70
C PHE A 376 -1.50 21.38 4.95
N TYR A 377 -2.57 20.93 5.59
CA TYR A 377 -2.88 21.29 6.97
C TYR A 377 -3.41 20.07 7.74
N ARG A 378 -3.14 20.04 9.04
CA ARG A 378 -3.64 19.08 10.00
C ARG A 378 -3.95 19.80 11.30
N THR A 379 -5.20 19.79 11.71
CA THR A 379 -5.63 20.32 13.01
C THR A 379 -6.31 19.22 13.79
N GLY A 380 -6.03 19.13 15.08
CA GLY A 380 -6.71 18.17 15.92
C GLY A 380 -6.74 18.56 17.39
N PHE A 381 -7.60 17.84 18.09
CA PHE A 381 -7.86 18.02 19.50
C PHE A 381 -7.91 16.65 20.16
N THR A 382 -7.08 16.44 21.17
CA THR A 382 -7.05 15.21 21.97
C THR A 382 -7.31 15.55 23.43
N VAL A 383 -8.24 14.83 24.04
CA VAL A 383 -8.50 14.89 25.48
C VAL A 383 -7.97 13.61 26.11
N TYR A 384 -7.00 13.75 27.00
CA TYR A 384 -6.52 12.68 27.85
C TYR A 384 -7.26 12.70 29.18
N SER A 385 -7.75 11.55 29.64
CA SER A 385 -8.33 11.39 30.97
C SER A 385 -7.62 10.29 31.75
N ARG A 386 -7.61 10.42 33.08
CA ARG A 386 -7.30 9.29 33.97
C ARG A 386 -8.28 8.14 33.74
N LEU A 387 -7.84 6.94 34.09
CA LEU A 387 -8.72 5.78 34.11
C LEU A 387 -9.81 5.97 35.16
N PRO A 388 -11.07 5.59 34.86
CA PRO A 388 -12.15 5.65 35.85
C PRO A 388 -11.84 4.80 37.08
N GLU A 389 -12.31 5.25 38.25
CA GLU A 389 -12.04 4.59 39.54
C GLU A 389 -12.58 3.14 39.58
N PHE A 390 -13.63 2.81 38.83
CA PHE A 390 -14.15 1.43 38.74
C PHE A 390 -13.21 0.44 38.04
N VAL A 391 -12.28 0.93 37.21
CA VAL A 391 -11.25 0.11 36.54
C VAL A 391 -10.02 -0.07 37.44
N GLN A 392 -9.75 0.90 38.32
CA GLN A 392 -8.58 0.90 39.18
C GLN A 392 -8.87 0.27 40.55
N ARG A 393 -8.40 -0.97 40.78
CA ARG A 393 -8.45 -1.62 42.11
C ARG A 393 -7.65 -0.89 43.20
N LYS A 394 -6.64 -0.09 42.82
CA LYS A 394 -5.85 0.76 43.72
C LYS A 394 -5.71 2.15 43.11
N ARG A 395 -5.92 3.19 43.93
CA ARG A 395 -5.69 4.58 43.54
C ARG A 395 -4.18 4.80 43.38
N THR A 396 -3.70 4.83 42.15
CA THR A 396 -2.30 5.16 41.85
C THR A 396 -2.24 6.63 41.48
N GLU A 397 -1.92 7.48 42.47
CA GLU A 397 -1.58 8.87 42.21
C GLU A 397 -0.39 8.90 41.23
N GLY A 398 -0.59 9.51 40.06
CA GLY A 398 0.48 9.66 39.07
C GLY A 398 0.64 8.53 38.04
N SER A 399 -0.33 7.61 37.89
CA SER A 399 -0.25 6.63 36.79
C SER A 399 -0.08 7.34 35.44
N PRO A 400 0.88 6.93 34.57
CA PRO A 400 1.09 7.54 33.27
C PRO A 400 0.22 6.92 32.16
N LEU A 401 -0.71 6.02 32.52
CA LEU A 401 -1.71 5.48 31.60
C LEU A 401 -2.91 6.43 31.50
N ARG A 402 -3.34 6.74 30.27
CA ARG A 402 -4.45 7.66 29.99
C ARG A 402 -5.40 7.06 28.96
N PHE A 403 -6.70 7.20 29.20
CA PHE A 403 -7.69 7.08 28.15
C PHE A 403 -7.65 8.36 27.32
N TYR A 404 -7.85 8.27 26.00
CA TYR A 404 -7.92 9.46 25.16
C TYR A 404 -9.07 9.40 24.17
N ALA A 405 -9.63 10.57 23.87
CA ALA A 405 -10.53 10.78 22.74
C ALA A 405 -9.91 11.87 21.86
N THR A 406 -9.87 11.66 20.55
CA THR A 406 -9.22 12.56 19.61
C THR A 406 -10.09 12.80 18.38
N GLY A 407 -10.07 14.03 17.88
CA GLY A 407 -10.67 14.43 16.61
C GLY A 407 -9.64 15.17 15.77
N LEU A 408 -9.53 14.80 14.51
CA LEU A 408 -8.57 15.33 13.54
C LEU A 408 -9.29 15.75 12.26
N VAL A 409 -8.84 16.86 11.69
CA VAL A 409 -9.21 17.32 10.36
C VAL A 409 -7.95 17.72 9.61
N GLY A 410 -7.84 17.33 8.35
CA GLY A 410 -6.68 17.70 7.54
C GLY A 410 -6.88 17.43 6.06
N ASN A 411 -6.03 18.02 5.25
CA ASN A 411 -6.00 17.79 3.81
C ASN A 411 -4.59 18.05 3.25
N VAL A 412 -4.30 17.47 2.09
CA VAL A 412 -3.02 17.62 1.37
C VAL A 412 -3.25 17.63 -0.14
N GLY A 413 -2.67 18.61 -0.83
CA GLY A 413 -2.86 18.83 -2.27
C GLY A 413 -2.19 20.13 -2.72
N ASP A 414 -2.43 20.57 -3.95
CA ASP A 414 -1.78 21.77 -4.49
C ASP A 414 -2.53 23.09 -4.23
N ASP A 415 -3.86 23.04 -4.11
CA ASP A 415 -4.67 24.16 -3.64
C ASP A 415 -5.68 23.66 -2.59
N VAL A 416 -5.21 23.55 -1.35
CA VAL A 416 -5.97 22.90 -0.28
C VAL A 416 -7.21 23.71 0.15
N LEU A 417 -7.26 25.01 -0.20
CA LEU A 417 -8.39 25.89 0.10
C LEU A 417 -9.45 25.89 -1.01
N LYS A 418 -9.07 25.67 -2.28
CA LYS A 418 -10.02 25.62 -3.41
C LYS A 418 -10.33 24.22 -3.92
N SER A 419 -9.56 23.19 -3.56
CA SER A 419 -9.72 21.86 -4.15
C SER A 419 -11.07 21.23 -3.78
N SER A 420 -11.66 20.58 -4.78
CA SER A 420 -12.85 19.71 -4.65
C SER A 420 -12.55 18.41 -3.88
N THR A 421 -11.28 18.10 -3.63
CA THR A 421 -10.84 17.01 -2.77
C THR A 421 -11.08 17.39 -1.32
N GLY A 422 -12.30 17.14 -0.86
CA GLY A 422 -12.74 17.57 0.46
C GLY A 422 -11.91 17.00 1.63
N ALA A 423 -12.00 17.68 2.78
CA ALA A 423 -11.11 17.46 3.94
C ALA A 423 -11.27 16.06 4.56
N ALA A 424 -10.16 15.41 4.93
CA ALA A 424 -10.17 14.18 5.70
C ALA A 424 -10.52 14.47 7.17
N LEU A 425 -11.51 13.75 7.69
CA LEU A 425 -11.92 13.76 9.09
C LEU A 425 -11.60 12.40 9.71
N SER A 426 -11.03 12.41 10.91
CA SER A 426 -10.81 11.21 11.70
C SER A 426 -11.17 11.47 13.16
N GLY A 427 -11.89 10.55 13.77
CA GLY A 427 -12.23 10.59 15.19
C GLY A 427 -11.95 9.24 15.81
N GLY A 428 -11.36 9.22 17.00
CA GLY A 428 -11.01 7.95 17.65
C GLY A 428 -10.92 8.04 19.16
N VAL A 429 -10.96 6.87 19.77
CA VAL A 429 -10.76 6.68 21.21
C VAL A 429 -9.72 5.61 21.44
N GLY A 430 -8.95 5.73 22.53
CA GLY A 430 -7.87 4.82 22.79
C GLY A 430 -7.29 4.92 24.19
N LEU A 431 -6.21 4.19 24.39
CA LEU A 431 -5.43 4.12 25.61
C LEU A 431 -3.97 4.38 25.25
N LYS A 432 -3.34 5.33 25.94
CA LYS A 432 -1.93 5.66 25.76
C LYS A 432 -1.18 5.55 27.08
N TYR A 433 -0.08 4.81 27.08
CA TYR A 433 0.86 4.74 28.18
C TYR A 433 2.05 5.63 27.86
N PHE A 434 2.30 6.58 28.75
CA PHE A 434 3.44 7.46 28.62
C PHE A 434 4.61 6.89 29.44
N ASN A 435 5.77 6.69 28.81
CA ASN A 435 7.00 6.28 29.49
C ASN A 435 8.21 6.66 28.62
N GLU A 436 9.37 6.85 29.25
CA GLU A 436 10.63 7.10 28.56
C GLU A 436 11.11 5.86 27.76
N TRP A 437 10.87 4.65 28.28
CA TRP A 437 11.36 3.40 27.67
C TRP A 437 10.30 2.65 26.85
N VAL A 438 9.02 2.98 26.99
CA VAL A 438 7.90 2.25 26.35
C VAL A 438 6.84 3.23 25.85
N ASP A 439 6.63 3.30 24.54
CA ASP A 439 5.49 4.00 23.93
C ASP A 439 4.43 2.97 23.54
N PHE A 440 3.33 2.90 24.32
CA PHE A 440 2.19 2.03 24.02
C PHE A 440 0.96 2.88 23.73
N ASP A 441 0.45 2.77 22.51
CA ASP A 441 -0.71 3.51 22.02
C ASP A 441 -1.62 2.55 21.26
N ILE A 442 -2.79 2.28 21.82
CA ILE A 442 -3.84 1.46 21.20
C ILE A 442 -5.09 2.31 21.05
N GLY A 443 -5.68 2.34 19.86
CA GLY A 443 -6.87 3.14 19.62
C GLY A 443 -7.69 2.62 18.45
N TYR A 444 -8.98 2.91 18.50
CA TYR A 444 -9.91 2.66 17.42
C TYR A 444 -10.32 3.99 16.80
N PHE A 445 -10.24 4.08 15.48
CA PHE A 445 -10.46 5.30 14.72
C PHE A 445 -11.51 5.06 13.65
N THR A 446 -12.44 6.00 13.51
CA THR A 446 -13.36 6.12 12.39
C THR A 446 -12.98 7.33 11.57
N SER A 447 -12.90 7.14 10.25
CA SER A 447 -12.38 8.13 9.31
C SER A 447 -13.32 8.28 8.13
N ARG A 448 -13.49 9.51 7.64
CA ARG A 448 -14.31 9.82 6.47
C ARG A 448 -13.79 11.08 5.80
N ARG A 449 -13.91 11.21 4.47
CA ARG A 449 -13.64 12.49 3.81
C ARG A 449 -14.92 13.32 3.67
N TYR A 450 -14.83 14.60 4.00
CA TYR A 450 -15.92 15.58 3.98
C TYR A 450 -15.88 16.39 2.69
N ARG A 451 -16.97 16.42 1.90
CA ARG A 451 -17.04 16.99 0.52
C ARG A 451 -16.18 16.31 -0.53
N SER A 452 -15.34 15.35 -0.14
CA SER A 452 -15.07 14.26 -1.06
C SER A 452 -16.41 13.56 -1.22
N SER A 453 -16.93 13.55 -2.44
CA SER A 453 -17.64 12.36 -2.83
C SER A 453 -16.66 11.21 -2.60
N ASP A 454 -16.69 10.55 -1.44
CA ASP A 454 -16.20 9.18 -1.29
C ASP A 454 -17.00 8.23 -2.21
N ALA A 455 -17.84 8.79 -3.08
CA ALA A 455 -18.10 8.31 -4.42
C ALA A 455 -16.94 8.47 -5.43
N ALA A 456 -15.67 8.62 -5.03
CA ALA A 456 -14.56 8.44 -5.97
C ALA A 456 -14.47 6.95 -6.36
N GLY A 457 -14.75 6.02 -5.44
CA GLY A 457 -15.06 4.64 -5.83
C GLY A 457 -16.48 4.50 -6.39
N PHE A 458 -17.48 5.06 -5.68
CA PHE A 458 -18.90 4.80 -5.99
C PHE A 458 -19.45 5.48 -7.26
N ARG A 459 -19.20 6.77 -7.49
CA ARG A 459 -19.59 7.44 -8.74
C ARG A 459 -18.69 7.04 -9.91
N GLU A 460 -17.43 6.67 -9.66
CA GLU A 460 -16.57 6.19 -10.73
C GLU A 460 -17.05 4.84 -11.27
N TRP A 461 -17.43 3.88 -10.41
CA TRP A 461 -18.04 2.63 -10.90
C TRP A 461 -19.43 2.86 -11.47
N GLU A 462 -20.26 3.72 -10.88
CA GLU A 462 -21.61 4.03 -11.41
C GLU A 462 -21.50 4.67 -12.81
N SER A 463 -20.57 5.62 -12.99
CA SER A 463 -20.29 6.24 -14.29
C SER A 463 -19.68 5.26 -15.29
N LYS A 464 -18.82 4.34 -14.85
CA LYS A 464 -18.25 3.30 -15.71
C LYS A 464 -19.31 2.27 -16.11
N LEU A 465 -20.18 1.88 -15.20
CA LEU A 465 -21.30 0.96 -15.43
C LEU A 465 -22.34 1.58 -16.35
N SER A 466 -22.70 2.85 -16.13
CA SER A 466 -23.60 3.56 -17.04
C SER A 466 -22.99 3.69 -18.43
N SER A 467 -21.70 4.02 -18.52
CA SER A 467 -20.98 4.11 -19.79
C SER A 467 -20.92 2.76 -20.51
N SER A 468 -20.61 1.67 -19.82
CA SER A 468 -20.58 0.33 -20.43
C SER A 468 -21.95 -0.09 -20.95
N ARG A 469 -23.02 0.19 -20.19
CA ARG A 469 -24.40 -0.07 -20.60
C ARG A 469 -24.78 0.76 -21.84
N ILE A 470 -24.45 2.05 -21.87
CA ILE A 470 -24.70 2.93 -23.02
C ILE A 470 -23.96 2.44 -24.27
N ILE A 471 -22.70 2.00 -24.14
CA ILE A 471 -21.91 1.49 -25.28
C ILE A 471 -22.61 0.28 -25.92
N TYR A 472 -22.96 -0.73 -25.11
CA TYR A 472 -23.64 -1.91 -25.65
C TYR A 472 -25.03 -1.58 -26.21
N HIS A 473 -25.76 -0.69 -25.54
CA HIS A 473 -27.07 -0.23 -26.01
C HIS A 473 -26.99 0.46 -27.39
N ARG A 474 -25.97 1.30 -27.61
CA ARG A 474 -25.72 1.92 -28.93
C ARG A 474 -25.34 0.90 -29.98
N LEU A 475 -24.44 -0.04 -29.64
CA LEU A 475 -24.08 -1.13 -30.55
C LEU A 475 -25.31 -1.91 -31.01
N ARG A 476 -26.26 -2.18 -30.12
CA ARG A 476 -27.51 -2.89 -30.47
C ARG A 476 -28.41 -2.12 -31.43
N GLN A 477 -28.31 -0.79 -31.47
CA GLN A 477 -29.12 0.07 -32.35
C GLN A 477 -28.51 0.22 -33.76
N GLU A 478 -27.23 -0.11 -33.93
CA GLU A 478 -26.59 -0.08 -35.24
C GLU A 478 -27.14 -1.19 -36.15
N LYS A 479 -27.50 -0.84 -37.39
CA LYS A 479 -28.10 -1.79 -38.37
C LYS A 479 -27.22 -3.00 -38.64
N ASP A 480 -25.90 -2.82 -38.60
CA ASP A 480 -24.94 -3.89 -38.88
C ASP A 480 -24.81 -4.88 -37.70
N MET A 481 -25.13 -4.45 -36.47
CA MET A 481 -25.01 -5.29 -35.28
C MET A 481 -26.35 -5.95 -34.89
N ALA A 482 -27.45 -5.54 -35.52
CA ALA A 482 -28.76 -6.13 -35.30
C ALA A 482 -28.79 -7.58 -35.78
N VAL A 483 -29.22 -8.49 -34.91
CA VAL A 483 -29.31 -9.92 -35.24
C VAL A 483 -30.40 -10.14 -36.29
N PRO A 484 -30.08 -10.71 -37.46
CA PRO A 484 -31.04 -10.88 -38.54
C PRO A 484 -31.89 -12.15 -38.35
N TRP A 485 -32.76 -12.15 -37.34
CA TRP A 485 -33.63 -13.29 -36.99
C TRP A 485 -34.50 -13.79 -38.15
N HIS A 486 -34.79 -12.91 -39.11
CA HIS A 486 -35.60 -13.20 -40.30
C HIS A 486 -34.86 -14.02 -41.37
N LEU A 487 -33.54 -14.17 -41.26
CA LEU A 487 -32.72 -15.01 -42.16
C LEU A 487 -32.67 -16.47 -41.71
N LEU A 488 -33.22 -16.80 -40.53
CA LEU A 488 -33.38 -18.18 -40.09
C LEU A 488 -34.53 -18.84 -40.87
N GLU A 489 -34.51 -20.17 -40.95
CA GLU A 489 -35.64 -20.95 -41.50
C GLU A 489 -36.89 -20.75 -40.63
N GLU A 490 -38.09 -20.74 -41.25
CA GLU A 490 -39.37 -20.50 -40.55
C GLU A 490 -39.66 -21.56 -39.47
N ASP A 491 -39.07 -22.76 -39.62
CA ASP A 491 -39.21 -23.88 -38.69
C ASP A 491 -38.31 -23.73 -37.44
N ASN A 492 -37.43 -22.71 -37.40
CA ASN A 492 -36.49 -22.48 -36.30
C ASN A 492 -37.18 -21.78 -35.13
N GLU A 493 -36.94 -22.28 -33.91
CA GLU A 493 -37.51 -21.74 -32.65
C GLU A 493 -37.16 -20.26 -32.36
N PHE A 494 -36.09 -19.74 -32.98
CA PHE A 494 -35.67 -18.34 -32.83
C PHE A 494 -36.09 -17.42 -33.98
N TYR A 495 -36.82 -17.94 -34.98
CA TYR A 495 -37.30 -17.14 -36.11
C TYR A 495 -38.23 -16.00 -35.64
N LEU A 496 -37.97 -14.78 -36.14
CA LEU A 496 -38.82 -13.62 -35.91
C LEU A 496 -39.09 -12.90 -37.22
N LEU A 497 -40.36 -12.58 -37.47
CA LEU A 497 -40.79 -11.80 -38.63
C LEU A 497 -40.18 -10.39 -38.61
N PRO A 498 -39.76 -9.84 -39.77
CA PRO A 498 -39.33 -8.45 -39.87
C PRO A 498 -40.46 -7.53 -39.40
N GLN A 499 -40.22 -6.72 -38.37
CA GLN A 499 -41.18 -5.71 -37.94
C GLN A 499 -41.34 -4.67 -39.07
N ARG A 500 -42.45 -4.75 -39.82
CA ARG A 500 -42.86 -3.67 -40.74
C ARG A 500 -43.10 -2.41 -39.90
N SER A 501 -42.35 -1.35 -40.16
CA SER A 501 -42.68 0.00 -39.68
C SER A 501 -44.09 0.35 -40.15
N MET A 502 -45.09 0.19 -39.28
CA MET A 502 -46.44 0.71 -39.49
C MET A 502 -46.37 2.23 -39.34
N LYS A 503 -45.99 2.93 -40.42
CA LYS A 503 -46.43 4.30 -40.61
C LYS A 503 -47.86 4.27 -41.15
N ASN A 504 -48.74 4.99 -40.46
CA ASN A 504 -50.12 5.35 -40.81
C ASN A 504 -51.23 4.32 -40.49
N VAL A 505 -51.79 4.43 -39.28
CA VAL A 505 -53.25 4.29 -39.09
C VAL A 505 -53.76 5.58 -38.45
N ARG A 506 -54.64 6.27 -39.17
CA ARG A 506 -55.31 7.50 -38.75
C ARG A 506 -56.18 7.23 -37.52
N SER A 507 -56.13 8.16 -36.57
CA SER A 507 -56.94 8.18 -35.36
C SER A 507 -58.44 8.31 -35.68
N HIS A 508 -59.26 7.51 -35.01
CA HIS A 508 -60.66 7.83 -34.75
C HIS A 508 -60.82 8.11 -33.26
N HIS A 509 -61.25 9.35 -32.98
CA HIS A 509 -61.53 9.85 -31.65
C HIS A 509 -62.71 9.11 -31.02
N VAL A 510 -62.50 8.50 -29.85
CA VAL A 510 -63.55 8.28 -28.85
C VAL A 510 -62.97 8.65 -27.49
N ARG A 511 -63.59 9.61 -26.79
CA ARG A 511 -63.30 9.93 -25.38
C ARG A 511 -63.99 8.89 -24.49
N PRO A 512 -63.35 8.50 -23.38
CA PRO A 512 -64.07 8.43 -22.11
C PRO A 512 -63.38 9.23 -20.99
N THR A 513 -64.24 9.65 -20.06
CA THR A 513 -64.05 10.45 -18.85
C THR A 513 -63.09 9.85 -17.81
N PRO A 514 -62.55 10.68 -16.88
CA PRO A 514 -61.41 10.33 -16.05
C PRO A 514 -61.84 9.70 -14.72
N THR A 515 -61.19 8.59 -14.34
CA THR A 515 -61.14 8.17 -12.93
C THR A 515 -59.81 7.51 -12.60
N GLN A 516 -59.15 8.13 -11.61
CA GLN A 516 -58.21 7.59 -10.64
C GLN A 516 -56.70 7.53 -10.96
N LEU A 517 -56.03 8.43 -10.23
CA LEU A 517 -54.68 8.38 -9.63
C LEU A 517 -53.51 8.19 -10.60
N HIS A 518 -52.87 9.32 -10.92
CA HIS A 518 -51.51 9.36 -11.42
C HIS A 518 -50.56 8.63 -10.47
N ARG A 519 -50.19 7.41 -10.84
CA ARG A 519 -48.88 6.85 -10.49
C ARG A 519 -47.87 7.74 -11.21
N ILE A 520 -47.14 8.55 -10.45
CA ILE A 520 -46.00 9.30 -10.96
C ILE A 520 -44.93 8.28 -11.31
N GLU A 521 -44.86 7.89 -12.58
CA GLU A 521 -43.66 7.27 -13.14
C GLU A 521 -42.60 8.37 -13.19
N ASN A 522 -41.59 8.27 -12.32
CA ASN A 522 -40.39 9.08 -12.44
C ASN A 522 -39.58 8.57 -13.64
N VAL A 523 -40.00 8.96 -14.85
CA VAL A 523 -39.29 8.73 -16.12
C VAL A 523 -37.93 9.47 -16.14
N THR A 524 -37.63 10.29 -15.14
CA THR A 524 -36.43 11.14 -15.06
C THR A 524 -35.15 10.42 -14.66
N ASN A 525 -35.20 9.12 -14.31
CA ASN A 525 -34.03 8.37 -13.80
C ASN A 525 -33.66 7.14 -14.64
N ASP A 526 -34.12 7.00 -15.90
CA ASP A 526 -33.59 5.97 -16.79
C ASP A 526 -32.28 6.46 -17.43
N PRO A 527 -31.10 5.90 -17.10
CA PRO A 527 -29.82 6.31 -17.67
C PRO A 527 -29.68 6.03 -19.17
N LEU A 528 -30.67 5.39 -19.80
CA LEU A 528 -30.75 5.16 -21.24
C LEU A 528 -31.69 6.14 -21.98
N ALA A 529 -32.36 7.06 -21.29
CA ALA A 529 -33.22 8.05 -21.93
C ALA A 529 -32.37 9.08 -22.69
N MET A 530 -32.43 9.05 -24.02
CA MET A 530 -31.78 10.04 -24.89
C MET A 530 -32.54 11.37 -24.89
N PRO A 531 -31.86 12.54 -25.01
CA PRO A 531 -32.50 13.77 -25.43
C PRO A 531 -33.00 13.63 -26.88
N GLU A 532 -34.20 14.10 -27.18
CA GLU A 532 -34.88 13.98 -28.50
C GLU A 532 -34.17 14.66 -29.70
N ASN A 533 -32.95 15.19 -29.55
CA ASN A 533 -32.33 16.09 -30.53
C ASN A 533 -31.28 15.48 -31.48
N ASP A 534 -30.92 14.19 -31.36
CA ASP A 534 -29.91 13.56 -32.23
C ASP A 534 -30.50 12.63 -33.33
N LEU A 535 -31.76 12.86 -33.73
CA LEU A 535 -32.47 12.05 -34.74
C LEU A 535 -32.30 12.52 -36.19
N GLU A 536 -31.36 13.42 -36.49
CA GLU A 536 -31.12 13.89 -37.85
C GLU A 536 -29.77 13.43 -38.41
N SER A 537 -29.86 12.82 -39.59
CA SER A 537 -28.80 12.44 -40.56
C SER A 537 -28.11 11.07 -40.43
N LEU A 538 -28.78 10.04 -40.94
CA LEU A 538 -28.10 8.89 -41.57
C LEU A 538 -28.83 8.51 -42.87
N ASP A 539 -28.36 9.07 -43.98
CA ASP A 539 -28.69 8.56 -45.32
C ASP A 539 -28.05 7.17 -45.52
N PRO A 540 -28.73 6.22 -46.18
CA PRO A 540 -28.34 4.81 -46.18
C PRO A 540 -27.34 4.46 -47.27
N ALA A 541 -26.21 3.85 -46.92
CA ALA A 541 -25.46 3.00 -47.84
C ALA A 541 -26.12 1.60 -47.88
N PRO A 542 -26.36 0.99 -49.06
CA PRO A 542 -26.92 -0.34 -49.15
C PRO A 542 -25.91 -1.39 -48.67
N LEU A 543 -26.32 -2.22 -47.70
CA LEU A 543 -25.60 -3.43 -47.28
C LEU A 543 -25.41 -4.36 -48.48
N SER A 544 -24.18 -4.79 -48.76
CA SER A 544 -23.90 -5.72 -49.87
C SER A 544 -24.45 -7.12 -49.57
N HIS A 545 -25.00 -7.81 -50.57
CA HIS A 545 -25.51 -9.19 -50.42
C HIS A 545 -24.51 -10.14 -49.74
N SER A 546 -23.22 -9.97 -50.02
CA SER A 546 -22.14 -10.78 -49.42
C SER A 546 -21.95 -10.59 -47.91
N SER A 547 -22.42 -9.48 -47.33
CA SER A 547 -22.39 -9.24 -45.88
C SER A 547 -23.55 -9.94 -45.16
N LEU A 548 -24.73 -9.97 -45.79
CA LEU A 548 -25.91 -10.65 -45.27
C LEU A 548 -25.75 -12.16 -45.23
N ASP A 549 -25.13 -12.75 -46.26
CA ASP A 549 -24.88 -14.20 -46.32
C ASP A 549 -23.93 -14.64 -45.19
N ARG A 550 -22.88 -13.85 -44.90
CA ARG A 550 -21.95 -14.13 -43.79
C ARG A 550 -22.61 -14.00 -42.42
N ASP A 551 -23.49 -13.01 -42.26
CA ASP A 551 -24.25 -12.81 -41.03
C ASP A 551 -25.23 -13.97 -40.78
N ALA A 552 -25.86 -14.50 -41.85
CA ALA A 552 -26.72 -15.68 -41.77
C ALA A 552 -25.92 -16.93 -41.37
N GLU A 553 -24.77 -17.19 -42.00
CA GLU A 553 -23.88 -18.31 -41.67
C GLU A 553 -23.39 -18.24 -40.21
N LEU A 554 -23.01 -17.05 -39.75
CA LEU A 554 -22.60 -16.79 -38.37
C LEU A 554 -23.74 -17.09 -37.39
N LEU A 555 -24.94 -16.57 -37.68
CA LEU A 555 -26.12 -16.76 -36.83
C LEU A 555 -26.51 -18.24 -36.73
N VAL A 556 -26.56 -18.95 -37.85
CA VAL A 556 -26.87 -20.39 -37.87
C VAL A 556 -25.84 -21.19 -37.06
N SER A 557 -24.55 -20.85 -37.17
CA SER A 557 -23.48 -21.49 -36.40
C SER A 557 -23.65 -21.30 -34.89
N ILE A 558 -23.97 -20.08 -34.45
CA ILE A 558 -24.21 -19.77 -33.03
C ILE A 558 -25.46 -20.48 -32.53
N VAL A 559 -26.56 -20.46 -33.29
CA VAL A 559 -27.84 -21.09 -32.91
C VAL A 559 -27.65 -22.60 -32.71
N MET A 560 -27.00 -23.28 -33.65
CA MET A 560 -26.77 -24.74 -33.56
C MET A 560 -26.00 -25.16 -32.30
N ASP A 561 -25.08 -24.32 -31.83
CA ASP A 561 -24.29 -24.55 -30.63
C ASP A 561 -25.07 -24.21 -29.35
N VAL A 562 -25.75 -23.05 -29.31
CA VAL A 562 -26.55 -22.61 -28.15
C VAL A 562 -27.74 -23.53 -27.88
N GLN A 563 -28.30 -24.15 -28.92
CA GLN A 563 -29.33 -25.19 -28.76
C GLN A 563 -28.87 -26.38 -27.92
N ARG A 564 -27.56 -26.67 -27.91
CA ARG A 564 -26.93 -27.78 -27.20
C ARG A 564 -26.21 -27.35 -25.92
N LEU A 565 -26.46 -26.11 -25.45
CA LEU A 565 -25.82 -25.54 -24.27
C LEU A 565 -26.21 -26.29 -22.99
N PHE A 566 -25.23 -26.92 -22.34
CA PHE A 566 -25.37 -27.70 -21.09
C PHE A 566 -26.54 -28.72 -21.12
N PRO A 567 -26.40 -29.82 -21.89
CA PRO A 567 -27.44 -30.84 -22.00
C PRO A 567 -27.82 -31.42 -20.62
N GLY A 568 -29.11 -31.34 -20.28
CA GLY A 568 -29.65 -31.81 -19.00
C GLY A 568 -29.88 -30.70 -17.96
N GLU A 569 -29.39 -29.48 -18.20
CA GLU A 569 -29.67 -28.32 -17.36
C GLU A 569 -31.07 -27.77 -17.65
N LYS A 570 -31.98 -27.86 -16.68
CA LYS A 570 -33.39 -27.43 -16.84
C LYS A 570 -33.48 -25.94 -17.16
N PHE A 571 -32.56 -25.12 -16.64
CA PHE A 571 -32.55 -23.68 -16.86
C PHE A 571 -32.51 -23.28 -18.35
N PHE A 572 -31.87 -24.08 -19.22
CA PHE A 572 -31.75 -23.83 -20.67
C PHE A 572 -32.64 -24.72 -21.54
N HIS A 573 -33.26 -25.76 -20.98
CA HIS A 573 -33.99 -26.78 -21.75
C HIS A 573 -35.43 -27.00 -21.32
N ASP A 574 -35.93 -26.24 -20.34
CA ASP A 574 -37.35 -26.25 -19.98
C ASP A 574 -38.21 -25.75 -21.15
N MET A 575 -39.44 -26.25 -21.26
CA MET A 575 -40.40 -25.91 -22.33
C MET A 575 -41.09 -24.55 -22.08
N SER A 576 -40.47 -23.68 -21.27
CA SER A 576 -40.98 -22.37 -20.90
C SER A 576 -40.44 -21.26 -21.80
N ASP A 577 -41.23 -20.22 -22.06
CA ASP A 577 -40.82 -19.04 -22.84
C ASP A 577 -39.56 -18.36 -22.30
N ASN A 578 -39.29 -18.51 -21.00
CA ASN A 578 -38.09 -17.99 -20.34
C ASN A 578 -36.81 -18.66 -20.87
N SER A 579 -36.83 -19.96 -21.11
CA SER A 579 -35.70 -20.73 -21.65
C SER A 579 -35.31 -20.23 -23.04
N ILE A 580 -36.30 -20.02 -23.90
CA ILE A 580 -36.13 -19.44 -25.25
C ILE A 580 -35.57 -18.01 -25.15
N THR A 581 -36.10 -17.21 -24.20
CA THR A 581 -35.65 -15.83 -23.98
C THR A 581 -34.18 -15.77 -23.52
N HIS A 582 -33.77 -16.63 -22.59
CA HIS A 582 -32.39 -16.73 -22.13
C HIS A 582 -31.42 -17.10 -23.27
N LYS A 583 -31.78 -18.12 -24.07
CA LYS A 583 -30.99 -18.52 -25.24
C LYS A 583 -30.89 -17.40 -26.28
N ARG A 584 -31.98 -16.66 -26.51
CA ARG A 584 -31.98 -15.49 -27.41
C ARG A 584 -31.02 -14.40 -26.95
N GLN A 585 -30.95 -14.11 -25.64
CA GLN A 585 -29.98 -13.15 -25.08
C GLN A 585 -28.53 -13.61 -25.29
N ILE A 586 -28.24 -14.88 -25.03
CA ILE A 586 -26.91 -15.48 -25.25
C ILE A 586 -26.52 -15.39 -26.73
N ILE A 587 -27.41 -15.77 -27.66
CA ILE A 587 -27.18 -15.67 -29.11
C ILE A 587 -26.90 -14.22 -29.51
N THR A 588 -27.67 -13.27 -28.99
CA THR A 588 -27.52 -11.84 -29.29
C THR A 588 -26.14 -11.32 -28.86
N VAL A 589 -25.72 -11.63 -27.63
CA VAL A 589 -24.42 -11.21 -27.11
C VAL A 589 -23.27 -11.84 -27.89
N LEU A 590 -23.35 -13.13 -28.23
CA LEU A 590 -22.33 -13.82 -29.05
C LEU A 590 -22.23 -13.26 -30.46
N PHE A 591 -23.36 -12.95 -31.08
CA PHE A 591 -23.40 -12.37 -32.43
C PHE A 591 -22.72 -11.01 -32.45
N VAL A 592 -23.14 -10.10 -31.56
CA VAL A 592 -22.54 -8.76 -31.44
C VAL A 592 -21.06 -8.85 -31.10
N TRP A 593 -20.68 -9.67 -30.11
CA TRP A 593 -19.27 -9.84 -29.72
C TRP A 593 -18.40 -10.34 -30.88
N SER A 594 -18.92 -11.29 -31.68
CA SER A 594 -18.19 -11.85 -32.82
C SER A 594 -17.97 -10.81 -33.93
N LYS A 595 -18.95 -9.92 -34.15
CA LYS A 595 -18.82 -8.81 -35.12
C LYS A 595 -17.90 -7.71 -34.62
N CYS A 596 -17.88 -7.42 -33.32
CA CYS A 596 -16.91 -6.50 -32.71
C CYS A 596 -15.47 -7.05 -32.74
N ASN A 597 -15.29 -8.37 -32.83
CA ASN A 597 -13.97 -9.03 -32.80
C ASN A 597 -13.70 -9.84 -34.08
N PRO A 598 -13.65 -9.21 -35.28
CA PRO A 598 -13.58 -9.92 -36.56
C PRO A 598 -12.29 -10.73 -36.75
N HIS A 599 -11.20 -10.37 -36.06
CA HIS A 599 -9.94 -11.11 -36.11
C HIS A 599 -10.01 -12.48 -35.43
N VAL A 600 -10.91 -12.65 -34.46
CA VAL A 600 -11.13 -13.91 -33.75
C VAL A 600 -12.33 -14.64 -34.34
N GLY A 601 -13.44 -13.90 -34.54
CA GLY A 601 -14.73 -14.44 -34.96
C GLY A 601 -15.34 -15.39 -33.94
N TYR A 602 -16.48 -15.98 -34.29
CA TYR A 602 -17.11 -17.00 -33.45
C TYR A 602 -16.35 -18.32 -33.52
N LYS A 603 -16.11 -18.93 -32.36
CA LYS A 603 -15.45 -20.23 -32.22
C LYS A 603 -16.27 -21.13 -31.30
N GLN A 604 -16.49 -22.35 -31.74
CA GLN A 604 -17.21 -23.35 -30.95
C GLN A 604 -16.54 -23.56 -29.59
N GLY A 605 -17.34 -23.50 -28.53
CA GLY A 605 -16.94 -23.61 -27.12
C GLY A 605 -17.10 -22.30 -26.33
N ILE A 606 -17.03 -21.15 -27.02
CA ILE A 606 -17.16 -19.85 -26.36
C ILE A 606 -18.60 -19.60 -25.84
N HIS A 607 -19.60 -20.25 -26.45
CA HIS A 607 -20.99 -20.20 -26.03
C HIS A 607 -21.21 -20.81 -24.62
N GLU A 608 -20.41 -21.80 -24.22
CA GLU A 608 -20.51 -22.40 -22.88
C GLU A 608 -19.91 -21.49 -21.82
N VAL A 609 -18.81 -20.80 -22.16
CA VAL A 609 -18.24 -19.76 -21.29
C VAL A 609 -19.27 -18.67 -21.02
N LEU A 610 -19.91 -18.14 -22.07
CA LEU A 610 -20.95 -17.15 -21.89
C LEU A 610 -22.17 -17.71 -21.15
N GLY A 611 -22.57 -18.95 -21.44
CA GLY A 611 -23.68 -19.62 -20.77
C GLY A 611 -23.49 -19.75 -19.26
N LEU A 612 -22.27 -20.06 -18.79
CA LEU A 612 -21.97 -20.12 -17.36
C LEU A 612 -22.06 -18.75 -16.70
N ILE A 613 -21.49 -17.71 -17.33
CA ILE A 613 -21.57 -16.33 -16.83
C ILE A 613 -23.04 -15.90 -16.75
N PHE A 614 -23.82 -16.17 -17.80
CA PHE A 614 -25.24 -15.87 -17.85
C PHE A 614 -26.02 -16.55 -16.72
N LEU A 615 -25.78 -17.84 -16.49
CA LEU A 615 -26.45 -18.59 -15.42
C LEU A 615 -26.22 -17.95 -14.06
N ASN A 616 -24.98 -17.57 -13.74
CA ASN A 616 -24.64 -16.94 -12.46
C ASN A 616 -25.22 -15.52 -12.35
N PHE A 617 -25.11 -14.70 -13.40
CA PHE A 617 -25.68 -13.36 -13.41
C PHE A 617 -27.21 -13.39 -13.26
N LYS A 618 -27.90 -14.33 -13.92
CA LYS A 618 -29.34 -14.48 -13.78
C LYS A 618 -29.75 -14.91 -12.37
N LYS A 619 -29.00 -15.83 -11.74
CA LYS A 619 -29.24 -16.25 -10.36
C LYS A 619 -29.10 -15.10 -9.35
N GLU A 620 -28.17 -14.18 -9.61
CA GLU A 620 -27.91 -13.02 -8.75
C GLU A 620 -28.77 -11.79 -9.10
N SER A 621 -29.40 -11.77 -10.28
CA SER A 621 -30.21 -10.64 -10.72
C SER A 621 -31.44 -10.42 -9.84
N VAL A 622 -31.77 -9.14 -9.61
CA VAL A 622 -32.87 -8.70 -8.77
C VAL A 622 -33.78 -7.78 -9.58
N GLN A 623 -35.10 -7.96 -9.43
CA GLN A 623 -36.09 -7.00 -9.94
C GLN A 623 -36.20 -5.83 -8.97
N LEU A 624 -35.77 -4.65 -9.38
CA LEU A 624 -35.84 -3.44 -8.58
C LEU A 624 -37.30 -2.95 -8.47
N PRO A 625 -37.90 -2.92 -7.27
CA PRO A 625 -39.22 -2.34 -7.09
C PRO A 625 -39.13 -0.81 -7.16
N ASN A 626 -40.04 -0.17 -7.90
CA ASN A 626 -40.13 1.29 -8.05
C ASN A 626 -40.64 2.02 -6.79
N THR A 627 -40.55 1.42 -5.60
CA THR A 627 -41.10 1.96 -4.34
C THR A 627 -40.06 2.78 -3.55
N ASN A 628 -40.50 3.85 -2.88
CA ASN A 628 -39.66 4.77 -2.08
C ASN A 628 -39.20 4.23 -0.72
N THR A 629 -39.18 2.91 -0.55
CA THR A 629 -38.87 2.20 0.70
C THR A 629 -37.39 1.89 0.88
N MET A 630 -36.57 2.06 -0.15
CA MET A 630 -35.13 1.74 -0.13
C MET A 630 -34.30 3.02 -0.03
N SER A 631 -33.22 2.97 0.74
CA SER A 631 -32.25 4.06 0.79
C SER A 631 -31.58 4.28 -0.58
N PRO A 632 -31.08 5.49 -0.88
CA PRO A 632 -30.40 5.75 -2.15
C PRO A 632 -29.18 4.83 -2.36
N ASP A 633 -28.45 4.52 -1.29
CA ASP A 633 -27.25 3.67 -1.33
C ASP A 633 -27.62 2.21 -1.64
N GLU A 634 -28.70 1.69 -1.04
CA GLU A 634 -29.21 0.34 -1.36
C GLU A 634 -29.67 0.23 -2.80
N ARG A 635 -30.38 1.25 -3.32
CA ARG A 635 -30.79 1.27 -4.73
C ARG A 635 -29.61 1.29 -5.69
N GLN A 636 -28.54 2.02 -5.36
CA GLN A 636 -27.33 2.04 -6.16
C GLN A 636 -26.66 0.66 -6.17
N ILE A 637 -26.47 0.02 -5.01
CA ILE A 637 -25.89 -1.34 -4.95
C ILE A 637 -26.75 -2.33 -5.73
N LEU A 638 -28.08 -2.26 -5.60
CA LEU A 638 -28.98 -3.16 -6.32
C LEU A 638 -29.03 -2.86 -7.83
N SER A 639 -28.69 -1.65 -8.28
CA SER A 639 -28.60 -1.30 -9.70
C SER A 639 -27.53 -2.09 -10.46
N LEU A 640 -26.54 -2.63 -9.74
CA LEU A 640 -25.50 -3.53 -10.26
C LEU A 640 -26.06 -4.90 -10.66
N PHE A 641 -27.16 -5.33 -10.02
CA PHE A 641 -27.82 -6.62 -10.24
C PHE A 641 -29.17 -6.47 -10.94
N ASP A 642 -29.46 -5.32 -11.55
CA ASP A 642 -30.75 -5.05 -12.18
C ASP A 642 -30.97 -5.96 -13.41
N GLU A 643 -32.02 -6.79 -13.34
CA GLU A 643 -32.39 -7.71 -14.41
C GLU A 643 -32.62 -7.01 -15.76
N LYS A 644 -33.06 -5.73 -15.76
CA LYS A 644 -33.27 -4.95 -17.00
C LYS A 644 -31.98 -4.79 -17.80
N TYR A 645 -30.83 -4.71 -17.13
CA TYR A 645 -29.53 -4.48 -17.76
C TYR A 645 -28.68 -5.75 -17.90
N LEU A 646 -29.23 -6.93 -17.56
CA LEU A 646 -28.55 -8.22 -17.61
C LEU A 646 -27.76 -8.47 -18.91
N GLU A 647 -28.37 -8.21 -20.07
CA GLU A 647 -27.72 -8.39 -21.38
C GLU A 647 -26.49 -7.47 -21.57
N HIS A 648 -26.58 -6.24 -21.07
CA HIS A 648 -25.52 -5.23 -21.18
C HIS A 648 -24.33 -5.60 -20.28
N ASP A 649 -24.62 -5.97 -19.04
CA ASP A 649 -23.61 -6.32 -18.05
C ASP A 649 -22.94 -7.66 -18.40
N LEU A 650 -23.70 -8.57 -19.00
CA LEU A 650 -23.19 -9.83 -19.56
C LEU A 650 -22.17 -9.56 -20.67
N PHE A 651 -22.51 -8.72 -21.66
CA PHE A 651 -21.58 -8.37 -22.75
C PHE A 651 -20.30 -7.72 -22.21
N ALA A 652 -20.42 -6.74 -21.31
CA ALA A 652 -19.27 -6.03 -20.76
C ALA A 652 -18.34 -6.97 -19.98
N THR A 653 -18.91 -7.81 -19.12
CA THR A 653 -18.15 -8.78 -18.31
C THR A 653 -17.49 -9.83 -19.19
N PHE A 654 -18.22 -10.40 -20.15
CA PHE A 654 -17.68 -11.38 -21.09
C PHE A 654 -16.56 -10.80 -21.95
N ASN A 655 -16.73 -9.58 -22.48
CA ASN A 655 -15.70 -8.91 -23.26
C ASN A 655 -14.45 -8.62 -22.41
N LYS A 656 -14.64 -8.16 -21.16
CA LYS A 656 -13.52 -7.90 -20.25
C LYS A 656 -12.78 -9.19 -19.89
N PHE A 657 -13.50 -10.26 -19.57
CA PHE A 657 -12.93 -11.57 -19.28
C PHE A 657 -12.12 -12.09 -20.47
N THR A 658 -12.71 -12.11 -21.67
CA THR A 658 -12.07 -12.64 -22.88
C THR A 658 -10.80 -11.88 -23.27
N VAL A 659 -10.80 -10.55 -23.15
CA VAL A 659 -9.62 -9.70 -23.46
C VAL A 659 -8.55 -9.79 -22.38
N THR A 660 -8.93 -9.73 -21.10
CA THR A 660 -7.96 -9.58 -19.99
C THR A 660 -7.36 -10.92 -19.55
N SER A 661 -8.09 -12.03 -19.71
CA SER A 661 -7.66 -13.37 -19.24
C SER A 661 -6.62 -14.05 -20.14
N GLY A 662 -6.30 -13.49 -21.31
CA GLY A 662 -5.40 -14.15 -22.28
C GLY A 662 -5.96 -15.45 -22.88
N VAL A 663 -7.19 -15.84 -22.51
CA VAL A 663 -7.86 -17.04 -23.02
C VAL A 663 -8.09 -16.94 -24.53
N VAL A 664 -8.51 -15.76 -25.01
CA VAL A 664 -8.73 -15.57 -26.46
C VAL A 664 -7.42 -15.72 -27.23
N SER A 665 -6.34 -15.10 -26.79
CA SER A 665 -5.06 -15.16 -27.52
C SER A 665 -4.48 -16.57 -27.57
N GLN A 666 -4.63 -17.38 -26.52
CA GLN A 666 -4.05 -18.72 -26.46
C GLN A 666 -4.94 -19.84 -27.01
N PHE A 667 -6.26 -19.76 -26.84
CA PHE A 667 -7.17 -20.87 -27.17
C PHE A 667 -8.14 -20.59 -28.32
N TYR A 668 -8.42 -19.32 -28.66
CA TYR A 668 -9.46 -18.96 -29.62
C TYR A 668 -8.98 -18.15 -30.83
N SER A 669 -7.83 -17.49 -30.75
CA SER A 669 -7.34 -16.58 -31.80
C SER A 669 -7.12 -17.27 -33.14
N SER A 670 -6.59 -18.48 -33.16
CA SER A 670 -6.41 -19.29 -34.36
C SER A 670 -6.24 -20.76 -34.02
N GLU A 671 -6.48 -21.64 -34.99
CA GLU A 671 -6.18 -23.08 -34.82
C GLU A 671 -4.69 -23.33 -34.59
N THR A 672 -3.81 -22.51 -35.18
CA THR A 672 -2.37 -22.60 -34.97
C THR A 672 -1.95 -22.25 -33.54
N ALA A 673 -2.58 -21.23 -32.93
CA ALA A 673 -2.34 -20.85 -31.55
C ALA A 673 -2.79 -21.96 -30.59
N LEU A 674 -3.97 -22.53 -30.84
CA LEU A 674 -4.48 -23.66 -30.07
C LEU A 674 -3.56 -24.88 -30.16
N MET A 675 -3.10 -25.23 -31.35
CA MET A 675 -2.12 -26.32 -31.54
C MET A 675 -0.79 -26.05 -30.82
N SER A 676 -0.33 -24.79 -30.80
CA SER A 676 0.84 -24.39 -30.01
C SER A 676 0.61 -24.63 -28.51
N SER A 677 -0.55 -24.23 -27.99
CA SER A 677 -0.94 -24.47 -26.60
C SER A 677 -1.00 -25.96 -26.24
N ILE A 678 -1.47 -26.81 -27.17
CA ILE A 678 -1.47 -28.27 -27.00
C ILE A 678 -0.04 -28.84 -26.95
N ASN A 679 0.87 -28.31 -27.77
CA ASN A 679 2.27 -28.70 -27.72
C ASN A 679 2.93 -28.28 -26.40
N VAL A 680 2.64 -27.07 -25.92
CA VAL A 680 3.09 -26.58 -24.62
C VAL A 680 2.56 -27.47 -23.47
N PHE A 681 1.27 -27.85 -23.53
CA PHE A 681 0.71 -28.83 -22.60
C PHE A 681 1.50 -30.14 -22.58
N ASN A 682 1.84 -30.71 -23.74
CA ASN A 682 2.60 -31.96 -23.81
C ASN A 682 3.98 -31.81 -23.16
N VAL A 683 4.64 -30.68 -23.37
CA VAL A 683 5.92 -30.36 -22.71
C VAL A 683 5.75 -30.29 -21.19
N TYR A 684 4.71 -29.62 -20.69
CA TYR A 684 4.44 -29.55 -19.25
C TYR A 684 4.09 -30.91 -18.66
N LEU A 685 3.27 -31.72 -19.34
CA LEU A 685 2.95 -33.08 -18.93
C LEU A 685 4.22 -33.93 -18.85
N MET A 686 5.13 -33.82 -19.83
CA MET A 686 6.42 -34.51 -19.79
C MET A 686 7.29 -34.08 -18.60
N LYS A 687 7.35 -32.78 -18.31
CA LYS A 687 8.15 -32.23 -17.20
C LYS A 687 7.59 -32.66 -15.83
N VAL A 688 6.27 -32.68 -15.67
CA VAL A 688 5.60 -33.01 -14.41
C VAL A 688 5.47 -34.54 -14.22
N ASP A 689 5.14 -35.29 -15.27
CA ASP A 689 4.94 -36.75 -15.21
C ASP A 689 5.28 -37.46 -16.53
N GLN A 690 6.55 -37.85 -16.66
CA GLN A 690 7.08 -38.59 -17.81
C GLN A 690 6.36 -39.91 -18.09
N LEU A 691 5.78 -40.58 -17.07
CA LEU A 691 5.16 -41.88 -17.26
C LEU A 691 3.80 -41.76 -17.95
N ILE A 692 2.99 -40.78 -17.55
CA ILE A 692 1.71 -40.50 -18.21
C ILE A 692 1.98 -40.07 -19.65
N HIS A 693 2.94 -39.16 -19.85
CA HIS A 693 3.35 -38.71 -21.18
C HIS A 693 3.78 -39.89 -22.07
N TYR A 694 4.70 -40.75 -21.60
CA TYR A 694 5.14 -41.92 -22.35
C TYR A 694 3.99 -42.88 -22.68
N ASN A 695 3.07 -43.11 -21.74
CA ASN A 695 1.95 -44.01 -21.97
C ASN A 695 1.02 -43.47 -23.06
N LEU A 696 0.55 -42.24 -22.94
CA LEU A 696 -0.39 -41.65 -23.89
C LEU A 696 0.26 -41.49 -25.29
N ILE A 697 1.46 -40.90 -25.35
CA ILE A 697 2.07 -40.51 -26.63
C ILE A 697 2.81 -41.67 -27.29
N THR A 698 3.62 -42.43 -26.54
CA THR A 698 4.52 -43.45 -27.12
C THR A 698 3.88 -44.83 -27.15
N LYS A 699 3.27 -45.27 -26.04
CA LYS A 699 2.70 -46.62 -25.91
C LYS A 699 1.34 -46.74 -26.63
N LEU A 700 0.41 -45.83 -26.33
CA LEU A 700 -0.94 -45.85 -26.90
C LEU A 700 -1.03 -45.13 -28.25
N ARG A 701 -0.04 -44.29 -28.59
CA ARG A 701 -0.06 -43.42 -29.78
C ARG A 701 -1.34 -42.58 -29.84
N LEU A 702 -1.82 -42.15 -28.68
CA LEU A 702 -2.98 -41.29 -28.55
C LEU A 702 -2.55 -39.84 -28.72
N GLU A 703 -2.93 -39.22 -29.84
CA GLU A 703 -2.64 -37.82 -30.09
C GLU A 703 -3.44 -36.93 -29.12
N SER A 704 -2.75 -36.05 -28.40
CA SER A 704 -3.39 -35.19 -27.39
C SER A 704 -4.53 -34.34 -27.95
N GLN A 705 -4.43 -33.94 -29.22
CA GLN A 705 -5.45 -33.13 -29.91
C GLN A 705 -6.84 -33.76 -29.94
N LEU A 706 -6.95 -35.09 -29.89
CA LEU A 706 -8.23 -35.80 -29.97
C LEU A 706 -9.16 -35.55 -28.77
N TRP A 707 -8.60 -35.16 -27.62
CA TRP A 707 -9.37 -34.98 -26.39
C TRP A 707 -9.13 -33.61 -25.74
N ILE A 708 -7.88 -33.11 -25.74
CA ILE A 708 -7.54 -31.90 -24.99
C ILE A 708 -8.11 -30.62 -25.60
N ILE A 709 -8.39 -30.63 -26.91
CA ILE A 709 -9.00 -29.48 -27.59
C ILE A 709 -10.30 -29.06 -26.90
N ARG A 710 -11.07 -30.06 -26.44
CA ARG A 710 -12.32 -29.86 -25.69
C ARG A 710 -12.06 -29.26 -24.31
N TYR A 711 -11.06 -29.76 -23.60
CA TYR A 711 -10.68 -29.28 -22.27
C TYR A 711 -10.27 -27.80 -22.28
N LEU A 712 -9.47 -27.39 -23.28
CA LEU A 712 -8.97 -26.02 -23.40
C LEU A 712 -10.03 -25.07 -23.96
N ARG A 713 -10.79 -25.47 -24.99
CA ARG A 713 -11.87 -24.61 -25.52
C ARG A 713 -13.00 -24.44 -24.51
N LEU A 714 -13.41 -25.49 -23.82
CA LEU A 714 -14.50 -25.41 -22.85
C LEU A 714 -14.04 -25.00 -21.46
N LEU A 715 -12.74 -24.72 -21.25
CA LEU A 715 -12.17 -24.33 -19.96
C LEU A 715 -12.64 -25.25 -18.81
N LEU A 716 -12.61 -26.56 -19.07
CA LEU A 716 -13.04 -27.63 -18.17
C LEU A 716 -14.55 -27.68 -17.81
N LEU A 717 -15.41 -26.86 -18.43
CA LEU A 717 -16.83 -26.77 -18.09
C LEU A 717 -17.57 -28.11 -18.19
N ARG A 718 -17.28 -28.93 -19.21
CA ARG A 718 -17.90 -30.25 -19.38
C ARG A 718 -17.18 -31.39 -18.64
N GLU A 719 -15.92 -31.20 -18.29
CA GLU A 719 -15.09 -32.28 -17.73
C GLU A 719 -15.30 -32.47 -16.23
N LEU A 720 -15.86 -31.45 -15.58
CA LEU A 720 -16.08 -31.41 -14.14
C LEU A 720 -17.50 -31.81 -13.73
N GLY A 721 -18.26 -32.38 -14.66
CA GLY A 721 -19.56 -32.99 -14.42
C GLY A 721 -20.69 -32.27 -15.15
N ASN A 722 -21.88 -32.87 -15.11
CA ASN A 722 -23.08 -32.26 -15.67
C ASN A 722 -23.74 -31.28 -14.67
N ASP A 723 -23.41 -31.38 -13.39
CA ASP A 723 -23.83 -30.42 -12.37
C ASP A 723 -22.94 -29.18 -12.45
N LEU A 724 -23.52 -28.05 -12.87
CA LEU A 724 -22.83 -26.78 -13.07
C LEU A 724 -22.33 -26.15 -11.75
N GLU A 725 -22.69 -26.71 -10.59
CA GLU A 725 -22.19 -26.25 -9.29
C GLU A 725 -20.65 -26.31 -9.19
N VAL A 726 -20.05 -27.46 -9.53
CA VAL A 726 -18.60 -27.66 -9.41
C VAL A 726 -17.81 -26.78 -10.39
N PRO A 727 -18.17 -26.71 -11.69
CA PRO A 727 -17.56 -25.76 -12.60
C PRO A 727 -17.71 -24.30 -12.16
N SER A 728 -18.87 -23.90 -11.62
CA SER A 728 -19.10 -22.51 -11.15
C SER A 728 -18.15 -22.16 -10.00
N LEU A 729 -18.02 -23.04 -9.00
CA LEU A 729 -17.10 -22.83 -7.88
C LEU A 729 -15.62 -22.78 -8.30
N LEU A 730 -15.23 -23.57 -9.31
CA LEU A 730 -13.88 -23.46 -9.88
C LEU A 730 -13.70 -22.11 -10.57
N TRP A 731 -14.69 -21.68 -11.35
CA TRP A 731 -14.66 -20.41 -12.07
C TRP A 731 -14.60 -19.20 -11.15
N ASP A 732 -15.33 -19.20 -10.03
CA ASP A 732 -15.21 -18.17 -8.99
C ASP A 732 -13.76 -18.05 -8.50
N LYS A 733 -13.12 -19.20 -8.26
CA LYS A 733 -11.72 -19.23 -7.82
C LYS A 733 -10.77 -18.79 -8.92
N LEU A 734 -11.01 -19.18 -10.18
CA LEU A 734 -10.21 -18.73 -11.33
C LEU A 734 -10.33 -17.22 -11.57
N ALA A 735 -11.53 -16.66 -11.42
CA ALA A 735 -11.80 -15.23 -11.54
C ALA A 735 -11.16 -14.42 -10.40
N ALA A 736 -11.04 -15.01 -9.20
CA ALA A 736 -10.35 -14.41 -8.07
C ALA A 736 -8.82 -14.48 -8.16
N ILE A 737 -8.24 -15.20 -9.13
CA ILE A 737 -6.78 -15.25 -9.29
C ILE A 737 -6.30 -13.87 -9.73
N ASP A 738 -5.53 -13.27 -8.83
CA ASP A 738 -5.02 -11.92 -8.91
C ASP A 738 -4.15 -11.66 -10.17
N THR A 739 -4.49 -10.61 -10.91
CA THR A 739 -3.78 -10.16 -12.12
C THR A 739 -2.79 -9.02 -11.82
N HIS A 740 -2.23 -8.95 -10.62
CA HIS A 740 -1.28 -7.89 -10.22
C HIS A 740 -0.01 -7.75 -11.10
N ALA A 741 0.30 -8.71 -11.98
CA ALA A 741 1.55 -8.72 -12.78
C ALA A 741 1.36 -8.53 -14.30
N GLY A 742 0.24 -7.94 -14.76
CA GLY A 742 0.02 -7.60 -16.17
C GLY A 742 -0.12 -8.80 -17.15
N SER A 743 0.12 -10.03 -16.69
CA SER A 743 -0.14 -11.28 -17.42
C SER A 743 -1.03 -12.16 -16.56
N SER A 744 -2.26 -12.42 -17.03
CA SER A 744 -3.20 -13.32 -16.36
C SER A 744 -2.69 -14.76 -16.43
N PRO A 745 -2.51 -15.46 -15.29
CA PRO A 745 -2.03 -16.84 -15.28
C PRO A 745 -3.11 -17.87 -15.71
N ILE A 746 -4.35 -17.43 -15.99
CA ILE A 746 -5.50 -18.31 -16.21
C ILE A 746 -5.26 -19.41 -17.25
N PRO A 747 -4.75 -19.14 -18.47
CA PRO A 747 -4.53 -20.18 -19.47
C PRO A 747 -3.50 -21.24 -19.03
N ASP A 748 -2.43 -20.79 -18.37
CA ASP A 748 -1.40 -21.67 -17.82
C ASP A 748 -1.97 -22.51 -16.67
N THR A 749 -2.76 -21.89 -15.79
CA THR A 749 -3.43 -22.57 -14.68
C THR A 749 -4.41 -23.61 -15.19
N ILE A 750 -5.19 -23.33 -16.23
CA ILE A 750 -6.06 -24.32 -16.88
C ILE A 750 -5.23 -25.48 -17.44
N THR A 751 -4.12 -25.19 -18.11
CA THR A 751 -3.21 -26.21 -18.63
C THR A 751 -2.68 -27.11 -17.50
N PHE A 752 -2.26 -26.55 -16.38
CA PHE A 752 -1.80 -27.32 -15.22
C PHE A 752 -2.94 -28.03 -14.47
N LEU A 753 -4.16 -27.49 -14.45
CA LEU A 753 -5.34 -28.19 -13.95
C LEU A 753 -5.55 -29.49 -14.73
N VAL A 754 -5.46 -29.47 -16.07
CA VAL A 754 -5.51 -30.70 -16.88
C VAL A 754 -4.42 -31.68 -16.46
N VAL A 755 -3.17 -31.23 -16.32
CA VAL A 755 -2.04 -32.09 -15.91
C VAL A 755 -2.31 -32.75 -14.55
N VAL A 756 -2.78 -31.98 -13.56
CA VAL A 756 -3.07 -32.50 -12.21
C VAL A 756 -4.24 -33.50 -12.26
N LEU A 757 -5.29 -33.22 -13.04
CA LEU A 757 -6.41 -34.15 -13.25
C LEU A 757 -5.92 -35.50 -13.81
N LEU A 758 -4.97 -35.49 -14.76
CA LEU A 758 -4.36 -36.72 -15.28
C LEU A 758 -3.55 -37.48 -14.23
N VAL A 759 -2.80 -36.77 -13.37
CA VAL A 759 -2.05 -37.40 -12.26
C VAL A 759 -3.00 -38.16 -11.33
N HIS A 760 -4.21 -37.65 -11.08
CA HIS A 760 -5.21 -38.31 -10.23
C HIS A 760 -5.85 -39.57 -10.84
N ILE A 761 -5.80 -39.74 -12.15
CA ILE A 761 -6.27 -40.94 -12.86
C ILE A 761 -5.13 -41.79 -13.42
N LYS A 762 -3.88 -41.48 -13.05
CA LYS A 762 -2.67 -42.15 -13.54
C LYS A 762 -2.73 -43.68 -13.42
N SER A 763 -3.21 -44.20 -12.29
CA SER A 763 -3.27 -45.65 -12.08
C SER A 763 -4.25 -46.36 -13.01
N GLU A 764 -5.33 -45.69 -13.40
CA GLU A 764 -6.33 -46.17 -14.34
C GLU A 764 -5.77 -46.06 -15.77
N LEU A 765 -5.27 -44.88 -16.15
CA LEU A 765 -4.65 -44.61 -17.46
C LEU A 765 -3.52 -45.58 -17.81
N VAL A 766 -2.74 -46.03 -16.81
CA VAL A 766 -1.60 -46.91 -17.07
C VAL A 766 -2.02 -48.31 -17.53
N LEU A 767 -3.21 -48.75 -17.10
CA LEU A 767 -3.77 -50.08 -17.37
C LEU A 767 -4.67 -50.11 -18.60
N CYS A 768 -5.13 -48.95 -19.08
CA CYS A 768 -6.01 -48.84 -20.23
C CYS A 768 -5.32 -49.18 -21.55
N ASP A 769 -6.11 -49.66 -22.51
CA ASP A 769 -5.77 -49.66 -23.93
C ASP A 769 -6.17 -48.33 -24.60
N PHE A 770 -6.00 -48.21 -25.92
CA PHE A 770 -6.29 -46.96 -26.65
C PHE A 770 -7.75 -46.51 -26.46
N SER A 771 -8.71 -47.42 -26.59
CA SER A 771 -10.14 -47.09 -26.53
C SER A 771 -10.59 -46.79 -25.10
N GLU A 772 -10.13 -47.58 -24.12
CA GLU A 772 -10.40 -47.34 -22.70
C GLU A 772 -9.81 -46.01 -22.24
N ALA A 773 -8.57 -45.68 -22.67
CA ALA A 773 -7.92 -44.42 -22.30
C ALA A 773 -8.60 -43.21 -22.92
N LEU A 774 -8.96 -43.27 -24.22
CA LEU A 774 -9.69 -42.18 -24.87
C LEU A 774 -11.08 -41.99 -24.23
N SER A 775 -11.80 -43.08 -23.92
CA SER A 775 -13.09 -43.01 -23.24
C SER A 775 -12.97 -42.37 -21.86
N LEU A 776 -11.95 -42.74 -21.07
CA LEU A 776 -11.68 -42.18 -19.74
C LEU A 776 -11.31 -40.69 -19.80
N LEU A 777 -10.59 -40.27 -20.84
CA LEU A 777 -10.24 -38.86 -21.07
C LEU A 777 -11.43 -38.04 -21.59
N LEU A 778 -12.38 -38.64 -22.31
CA LEU A 778 -13.60 -37.95 -22.76
C LEU A 778 -14.72 -37.97 -21.71
N HIS A 779 -14.60 -38.77 -20.66
CA HIS A 779 -15.58 -38.87 -19.58
C HIS A 779 -14.84 -38.97 -18.25
N TYR A 780 -14.22 -37.86 -17.83
CA TYR A 780 -13.46 -37.84 -16.60
C TYR A 780 -14.35 -38.22 -15.40
N PRO A 781 -13.93 -39.14 -14.51
CA PRO A 781 -14.78 -39.69 -13.45
C PRO A 781 -14.88 -38.74 -12.24
N ILE A 782 -15.24 -37.48 -12.48
CA ILE A 782 -15.24 -36.41 -11.48
C ILE A 782 -16.20 -36.68 -10.31
N GLU A 783 -17.42 -37.16 -10.59
CA GLU A 783 -18.41 -37.49 -9.56
C GLU A 783 -17.91 -38.59 -8.61
N ALA A 784 -17.14 -39.55 -9.13
CA ALA A 784 -16.55 -40.60 -8.30
C ALA A 784 -15.42 -40.05 -7.41
N LYS A 785 -14.62 -39.11 -7.92
CA LYS A 785 -13.53 -38.46 -7.16
C LYS A 785 -14.09 -37.53 -6.08
N LEU A 786 -15.13 -36.75 -6.38
CA LEU A 786 -15.82 -35.88 -5.42
C LEU A 786 -16.53 -36.65 -4.31
N ARG A 787 -17.19 -37.77 -4.64
CA ARG A 787 -17.79 -38.66 -3.63
C ARG A 787 -16.75 -39.27 -2.67
N GLN A 788 -15.54 -39.53 -3.16
CA GLN A 788 -14.44 -40.03 -2.33
C GLN A 788 -13.81 -38.93 -1.47
N ASN A 789 -13.70 -37.71 -2.00
CA ASN A 789 -13.16 -36.56 -1.30
C ASN A 789 -13.89 -35.26 -1.74
N PRO A 790 -14.76 -34.69 -0.89
CA PRO A 790 -15.46 -33.44 -1.22
C PRO A 790 -14.50 -32.26 -1.49
N ALA A 791 -13.33 -32.24 -0.84
CA ALA A 791 -12.30 -31.20 -1.05
C ALA A 791 -11.36 -31.51 -2.24
N PHE A 792 -11.73 -32.42 -3.13
CA PHE A 792 -10.91 -32.83 -4.27
C PHE A 792 -10.53 -31.64 -5.16
N MET A 793 -11.50 -30.83 -5.56
CA MET A 793 -11.26 -29.70 -6.47
C MET A 793 -10.34 -28.64 -5.87
N ASP A 794 -10.43 -28.40 -4.56
CA ASP A 794 -9.55 -27.47 -3.86
C ASP A 794 -8.10 -27.96 -3.87
N SER A 795 -7.90 -29.27 -3.69
CA SER A 795 -6.58 -29.88 -3.77
C SER A 795 -6.00 -29.82 -5.18
N VAL A 796 -6.82 -30.05 -6.20
CA VAL A 796 -6.43 -29.98 -7.62
C VAL A 796 -6.04 -28.55 -7.99
N LEU A 797 -6.84 -27.55 -7.60
CA LEU A 797 -6.54 -26.14 -7.85
C LEU A 797 -5.27 -25.69 -7.13
N GLN A 798 -5.10 -26.04 -5.85
CA GLN A 798 -3.90 -25.66 -5.10
C GLN A 798 -2.61 -26.23 -5.73
N ASP A 799 -2.66 -27.48 -6.19
CA ASP A 799 -1.54 -28.10 -6.88
C ASP A 799 -1.28 -27.45 -8.25
N ALA A 800 -2.32 -27.10 -9.00
CA ALA A 800 -2.20 -26.40 -10.28
C ALA A 800 -1.63 -24.98 -10.13
N LEU A 801 -2.04 -24.22 -9.11
CA LEU A 801 -1.50 -22.89 -8.81
C LEU A 801 0.00 -22.95 -8.51
N ARG A 802 0.43 -23.90 -7.68
CA ARG A 802 1.87 -24.10 -7.39
C ARG A 802 2.68 -24.50 -8.62
N LEU A 803 2.13 -25.33 -9.50
CA LEU A 803 2.79 -25.65 -10.77
C LEU A 803 2.88 -24.41 -11.68
N THR A 804 1.85 -23.56 -11.67
CA THR A 804 1.83 -22.31 -12.43
C THR A 804 2.95 -21.36 -11.94
N GLU A 805 3.17 -21.26 -10.63
CA GLU A 805 4.30 -20.51 -10.05
C GLU A 805 5.67 -21.06 -10.52
N TYR A 806 5.77 -22.38 -10.70
CA TYR A 806 7.00 -23.05 -11.11
C TYR A 806 7.19 -23.13 -12.63
N LYS A 807 6.29 -22.57 -13.45
CA LYS A 807 6.31 -22.71 -14.92
C LYS A 807 7.63 -22.33 -15.60
N LYS A 808 8.41 -21.42 -14.99
CA LYS A 808 9.72 -20.97 -15.50
C LYS A 808 10.91 -21.85 -15.05
N ASN A 809 10.71 -22.77 -14.10
CA ASN A 809 11.77 -23.60 -13.54
C ASN A 809 11.43 -25.10 -13.68
N ASP A 810 11.99 -25.70 -14.72
CA ASP A 810 11.77 -27.11 -15.09
C ASP A 810 12.12 -28.08 -13.96
N MET A 811 13.14 -27.78 -13.17
CA MET A 811 13.56 -28.65 -12.07
C MET A 811 12.50 -28.68 -10.96
N LYS A 812 11.94 -27.52 -10.62
CA LYS A 812 10.85 -27.41 -9.63
C LYS A 812 9.57 -28.10 -10.10
N LEU A 813 9.22 -27.99 -11.39
CA LEU A 813 8.07 -28.71 -11.96
C LEU A 813 8.22 -30.22 -11.79
N TYR A 814 9.40 -30.76 -12.11
CA TYR A 814 9.69 -32.18 -11.96
C TYR A 814 9.69 -32.65 -10.50
N GLU A 815 10.32 -31.90 -9.60
CA GLU A 815 10.33 -32.22 -8.16
C GLU A 815 8.92 -32.23 -7.56
N TYR A 816 8.12 -31.22 -7.91
CA TYR A 816 6.73 -31.12 -7.45
C TYR A 816 5.88 -32.24 -8.05
N GLY A 817 6.06 -32.56 -9.33
CA GLY A 817 5.43 -33.70 -9.99
C GLY A 817 5.71 -35.04 -9.31
N ARG A 818 6.97 -35.28 -8.89
CA ARG A 818 7.33 -36.46 -8.08
C ARG A 818 6.66 -36.46 -6.72
N LYS A 819 6.59 -35.31 -6.05
CA LYS A 819 5.92 -35.16 -4.75
C LYS A 819 4.43 -35.47 -4.86
N MET A 820 3.73 -34.95 -5.88
CA MET A 820 2.32 -35.25 -6.15
C MET A 820 2.11 -36.73 -6.46
N ASN A 821 2.98 -37.34 -7.26
CA ASN A 821 2.92 -38.78 -7.54
C ASN A 821 3.09 -39.63 -6.28
N LYS A 822 3.99 -39.25 -5.37
CA LYS A 822 4.12 -39.89 -4.05
C LYS A 822 2.93 -39.56 -3.12
N LYS A 823 2.16 -38.52 -3.37
CA LYS A 823 0.97 -38.22 -2.59
C LYS A 823 -0.21 -39.08 -3.05
N TYR A 824 -0.48 -39.09 -4.35
CA TYR A 824 -1.70 -39.66 -4.93
C TYR A 824 -1.53 -41.08 -5.48
N ASN A 825 -0.33 -41.45 -5.94
CA ASN A 825 -0.05 -42.69 -6.68
C ASN A 825 0.98 -43.62 -6.00
N ASN A 826 0.92 -43.76 -4.67
CA ASN A 826 1.85 -44.60 -3.90
C ASN A 826 1.85 -46.10 -4.25
N ASN A 827 0.81 -46.57 -4.95
CA ASN A 827 0.62 -47.98 -5.27
C ASN A 827 1.32 -48.41 -6.58
N ILE A 828 1.89 -47.45 -7.34
CA ILE A 828 2.58 -47.70 -8.61
C ILE A 828 4.08 -47.72 -8.34
N LYS A 829 4.72 -48.89 -8.52
CA LYS A 829 6.19 -49.00 -8.54
C LYS A 829 6.65 -49.24 -9.97
N VAL A 830 7.41 -48.30 -10.52
CA VAL A 830 8.05 -48.42 -11.83
C VAL A 830 9.44 -49.00 -11.62
N THR A 831 9.70 -50.18 -12.17
CA THR A 831 11.02 -50.83 -12.14
C THR A 831 11.56 -50.86 -13.57
N LEU A 832 12.76 -50.32 -13.81
CA LEU A 832 13.42 -50.44 -15.11
C LEU A 832 13.98 -51.86 -15.25
N GLY A 833 13.47 -52.62 -16.20
CA GLY A 833 14.02 -53.92 -16.59
C GLY A 833 14.83 -53.80 -17.88
N TYR A 834 15.85 -54.63 -18.03
CA TYR A 834 16.55 -54.80 -19.31
C TYR A 834 16.22 -56.20 -19.82
N THR A 835 15.47 -56.27 -20.91
CA THR A 835 15.19 -57.54 -21.60
C THR A 835 16.22 -57.71 -22.71
N SER A 836 17.06 -58.74 -22.62
CA SER A 836 18.02 -59.10 -23.64
C SER A 836 17.33 -59.82 -24.80
N SER A 837 17.33 -59.19 -25.97
CA SER A 837 16.92 -59.81 -27.24
C SER A 837 18.02 -60.77 -27.73
N PRO A 838 17.71 -61.89 -28.43
CA PRO A 838 18.74 -62.83 -28.94
C PRO A 838 19.71 -62.23 -29.97
N SER A 839 19.40 -61.03 -30.50
CA SER A 839 20.20 -60.31 -31.49
C SER A 839 21.10 -59.22 -30.90
N GLY A 840 21.29 -59.16 -29.58
CA GLY A 840 22.26 -58.25 -28.95
C GLY A 840 21.84 -56.78 -28.86
N SER A 841 20.63 -56.40 -29.30
CA SER A 841 20.07 -55.08 -29.03
C SER A 841 19.45 -55.04 -27.63
N VAL A 842 20.07 -54.30 -26.72
CA VAL A 842 19.54 -54.00 -25.38
C VAL A 842 18.46 -52.94 -25.54
N SER A 843 17.20 -53.34 -25.38
CA SER A 843 16.07 -52.41 -25.35
C SER A 843 15.64 -52.21 -23.89
N PRO A 844 15.60 -50.96 -23.37
CA PRO A 844 15.07 -50.72 -22.03
C PRO A 844 13.57 -51.08 -22.01
N SER A 845 13.15 -51.96 -21.11
CA SER A 845 11.74 -52.33 -20.91
C SER A 845 11.25 -51.84 -19.55
N ILE A 846 10.22 -51.00 -19.57
CA ILE A 846 9.63 -50.44 -18.34
C ILE A 846 8.62 -51.45 -17.79
N LEU A 847 8.92 -52.05 -16.65
CA LEU A 847 8.03 -52.98 -15.94
C LEU A 847 7.28 -52.21 -14.84
N ILE A 848 5.98 -52.01 -15.04
CA ILE A 848 5.10 -51.30 -14.09
C ILE A 848 4.39 -52.33 -13.21
N ASN A 849 4.71 -52.36 -11.91
CA ASN A 849 4.06 -53.22 -10.94
C ASN A 849 2.92 -52.47 -10.22
N VAL A 850 1.66 -52.73 -10.62
CA VAL A 850 0.46 -52.18 -9.97
C VAL A 850 -0.08 -53.20 -8.96
N ARG A 851 0.46 -53.17 -7.73
CA ARG A 851 0.27 -54.27 -6.73
C ARG A 851 -1.16 -54.44 -6.16
N ARG A 852 -2.09 -53.50 -6.37
CA ARG A 852 -3.43 -53.52 -5.75
C ARG A 852 -4.63 -53.53 -6.70
N ILE A 853 -4.49 -53.13 -7.96
CA ILE A 853 -5.62 -53.02 -8.91
C ILE A 853 -5.77 -54.28 -9.77
N LEU A 854 -4.66 -54.95 -10.13
CA LEU A 854 -4.69 -56.20 -10.90
C LEU A 854 -5.46 -57.31 -10.17
N ARG A 855 -5.35 -57.43 -8.84
CA ARG A 855 -6.17 -58.38 -8.07
C ARG A 855 -7.67 -58.09 -8.15
N ARG A 856 -8.09 -56.85 -8.37
CA ARG A 856 -9.52 -56.47 -8.50
C ARG A 856 -10.03 -56.68 -9.92
N LYS A 857 -9.21 -56.44 -10.96
CA LYS A 857 -9.55 -56.76 -12.36
C LYS A 857 -9.56 -58.28 -12.59
N GLU A 858 -8.62 -59.03 -12.00
CA GLU A 858 -8.63 -60.51 -11.99
C GLU A 858 -9.77 -61.09 -11.14
N TRP A 859 -10.15 -60.46 -10.03
CA TRP A 859 -11.31 -60.88 -9.23
C TRP A 859 -12.64 -60.57 -9.92
N LEU A 860 -12.76 -59.45 -10.65
CA LEU A 860 -13.95 -59.14 -11.46
C LEU A 860 -14.05 -60.05 -12.69
N LEU A 861 -12.94 -60.33 -13.38
CA LEU A 861 -12.91 -61.27 -14.52
C LEU A 861 -13.10 -62.74 -14.09
N LYS A 862 -12.83 -63.10 -12.83
CA LYS A 862 -13.14 -64.44 -12.27
C LYS A 862 -14.54 -64.59 -11.69
N ASN A 863 -15.31 -63.50 -11.59
CA ASN A 863 -16.68 -63.50 -11.05
C ASN A 863 -17.71 -63.02 -12.09
N ILE A 864 -17.35 -63.03 -13.37
CA ILE A 864 -18.30 -62.99 -14.48
C ILE A 864 -18.37 -64.43 -15.01
N ASP A 865 -19.18 -65.22 -14.32
CA ASP A 865 -19.88 -66.44 -14.78
C ASP A 865 -21.26 -66.42 -14.11
#